data_AF-A0A938Z0S0-F1
#
_entry.id   AF-A0A938Z0S0-F1
#
_cell.length_a   1.000
_cell.length_b   1.000
_cell.length_c   1.000
_cell.angle_alpha   90.00
_cell.angle_beta   90.00
_cell.angle_gamma   90.00
#
_symmetry.space_group_name_H-M   'P 1'
#
loop_
_entity.id
_entity.type
_entity.pdbx_description
1 polymer ?
#
loop_
_entity_poly.entity_id
_entity_poly.type
_entity_poly.pdbx_seq_one_letter_code
_entity_poly.pdbx_strand_id
1 'polypeptide(L)'
;MPRFSICVSSYKDEEYLPACIDSVLAQSFTDFELIIVDDGSPDSTASILEQYAQKDSRVIPLIQDTNRGQHLGRKIAVAKSTGDYIILLDSDDELGDDCLAKFDSYLNATPCDVLHFGIDVVNAGVSDNEASNFQNYINAPVDPLFNKDIFEAVFSAHKGYLQDWRITQRVYAGDFFRRVFAAMTDDRLERAEDAYESFVTLANARSQYTVNDIVGVRYYLGRGVNSDSSLSTSAFFKGASDFQANVDHMRTFAAAFDAFDIKKTCSDAVVKMYELLFNDWLVRVPEDQKLDAADEAAKVMGKMPVAEELMRLSRDRAYGLLQANNTPANDMALAWYEHAKGLASTEAATSPRFMSFYTAAHVHINDLINMAKRKSYENQNIRIFVSAHKPVELFDSSILQPVQVGCSLRNDRFPWAFHDDKGNNISDLNPMYCELTTQYWAWKNTSSEYVGFCHYRRYFDFSGTRHDENIYGEIMDDFIDAASQKKYSLDDESIEKFVAQYDVITTERKDIRTYAGQNATLRSQYDAADKLFVEDLDKIVSILKKQHPEYGQDADKFLSGHVGRFCNMFIMKRKIFNDYCAWLFPLLEEFVSTTDMSRYSKEGVRTPGHLAERLLNIYLIHHERMETGWKTAELQCVHFRRPDRRMPFEAPYAKANGKQIIPVVFAADNNYVPMLTTTIYSTLLNASEDYFYDVVVLHRDIAGDNQSTMQRFFGQFDNMSLRFCDVSEHVFRHDLSTNNPHISVETYYRFLIQEILPYYDKVLYLDSDLIIQGDISELYSVDLGNNLLAAARDIDFLGNLNMKDGKRLAYAKKVLGMENPYDYFQAGVLVLNTAEMRKLYSIETWLDYASDDRFIYNDQDVLNAHCEGRVTWLDYDWNVMIDCNNRIANVFSFAPASAFDAFNDSRNHEKIIHYAGFEKPWKFSSCDRSATYWTYARQTPFYESLMSMLAGPERTASSSPLIMHEHAISPENPLRKYIDPIAPVGSARREMMKSAVRAVRNMK
;
A
#
# COMPACT_ATOMS: atom_id res chain seq x y z
N MET A 1 26.26 60.34 13.73
CA MET A 1 25.57 59.03 13.82
C MET A 1 26.66 58.00 13.97
N PRO A 2 26.49 57.00 14.83
CA PRO A 2 27.47 55.93 14.98
C PRO A 2 27.65 55.17 13.66
N ARG A 3 28.80 54.54 13.45
CA ARG A 3 29.02 53.69 12.27
C ARG A 3 28.30 52.36 12.40
N PHE A 4 28.39 51.72 13.57
CA PHE A 4 27.75 50.44 13.86
C PHE A 4 26.75 50.57 15.01
N SER A 5 25.60 49.92 14.89
CA SER A 5 24.72 49.60 16.01
C SER A 5 24.81 48.10 16.27
N ILE A 6 25.30 47.73 17.44
CA ILE A 6 25.30 46.34 17.90
C ILE A 6 24.02 46.16 18.70
N CYS A 7 23.15 45.26 18.26
CA CYS A 7 21.85 45.02 18.84
C CYS A 7 21.83 43.64 19.52
N VAL A 8 21.59 43.63 20.83
CA VAL A 8 21.51 42.43 21.66
C VAL A 8 20.12 42.34 22.26
N SER A 9 19.51 41.16 22.23
CA SER A 9 18.28 40.83 22.96
C SER A 9 18.64 39.79 24.01
N SER A 10 18.25 40.02 25.26
CA SER A 10 18.61 39.15 26.38
C SER A 10 17.39 38.79 27.22
N TYR A 11 17.35 37.54 27.69
CA TYR A 11 16.36 37.07 28.65
C TYR A 11 16.95 35.96 29.52
N LYS A 12 17.11 36.23 30.83
CA LYS A 12 17.72 35.29 31.80
C LYS A 12 19.21 34.96 31.53
N ASP A 13 20.00 35.93 31.09
CA ASP A 13 21.41 35.72 30.74
C ASP A 13 22.39 36.42 31.70
N GLU A 14 22.04 36.59 32.98
CA GLU A 14 22.91 37.28 33.95
C GLU A 14 24.33 36.69 34.03
N GLU A 15 24.49 35.41 33.70
CA GLU A 15 25.78 34.71 33.67
C GLU A 15 26.67 35.11 32.50
N TYR A 16 26.10 35.26 31.29
CA TYR A 16 26.88 35.41 30.05
C TYR A 16 26.94 36.85 29.55
N LEU A 17 25.91 37.64 29.86
CA LEU A 17 25.77 39.01 29.37
C LEU A 17 26.99 39.91 29.65
N PRO A 18 27.68 39.86 30.82
CA PRO A 18 28.87 40.68 31.04
C PRO A 18 29.98 40.41 30.01
N ALA A 19 30.24 39.14 29.66
CA ALA A 19 31.27 38.78 28.68
C ALA A 19 30.90 39.27 27.28
N CYS A 20 29.62 39.14 26.91
CA CYS A 20 29.07 39.69 25.68
C CYS A 20 29.33 41.20 25.59
N ILE A 21 28.94 41.97 26.62
CA ILE A 21 29.14 43.43 26.66
C ILE A 21 30.63 43.80 26.61
N ASP A 22 31.45 43.16 27.43
CA ASP A 22 32.88 43.43 27.51
C ASP A 22 33.58 43.18 26.15
N SER A 23 33.17 42.15 25.40
CA SER A 23 33.70 41.87 24.06
C SER A 23 33.43 42.98 23.04
N VAL A 24 32.27 43.64 23.14
CA VAL A 24 31.90 44.79 22.29
C VAL A 24 32.65 46.04 22.73
N LEU A 25 32.74 46.29 24.05
CA LEU A 25 33.43 47.47 24.58
C LEU A 25 34.96 47.42 24.37
N ALA A 26 35.53 46.22 24.25
CA ALA A 26 36.95 45.99 23.99
C ALA A 26 37.40 46.30 22.55
N GLN A 27 36.48 46.54 21.62
CA GLN A 27 36.80 46.83 20.22
C GLN A 27 37.65 48.12 20.10
N SER A 28 38.73 48.06 19.32
CA SER A 28 39.55 49.25 19.02
C SER A 28 38.80 50.32 18.21
N PHE A 29 37.77 49.93 17.46
CA PHE A 29 36.89 50.83 16.72
C PHE A 29 35.81 51.37 17.66
N THR A 30 35.79 52.69 17.92
CA THR A 30 34.95 53.27 18.98
C THR A 30 33.64 53.89 18.49
N ASP A 31 33.46 54.07 17.18
CA ASP A 31 32.29 54.75 16.60
C ASP A 31 31.10 53.78 16.46
N PHE A 32 30.57 53.35 17.59
CA PHE A 32 29.42 52.44 17.67
C PHE A 32 28.49 52.80 18.83
N GLU A 33 27.28 52.26 18.76
CA GLU A 33 26.36 52.15 19.90
C GLU A 33 26.03 50.68 20.16
N LEU A 34 25.87 50.32 21.43
CA LEU A 34 25.48 48.98 21.87
C LEU A 34 24.08 49.07 22.50
N ILE A 35 23.08 48.59 21.77
CA ILE A 35 21.67 48.62 22.19
C ILE A 35 21.32 47.24 22.72
N ILE A 36 20.93 47.16 23.99
CA ILE A 36 20.60 45.90 24.64
C ILE A 36 19.18 45.95 25.16
N VAL A 37 18.33 45.04 24.68
CA VAL A 37 16.97 44.85 25.14
C VAL A 37 16.97 43.74 26.18
N ASP A 38 16.60 44.10 27.42
CA ASP A 38 16.21 43.10 28.41
C ASP A 38 14.71 42.82 28.24
N ASP A 39 14.39 41.62 27.76
CA ASP A 39 13.02 41.19 27.46
C ASP A 39 12.29 40.71 28.74
N GLY A 40 12.33 41.52 29.80
CA GLY A 40 11.63 41.26 31.06
C GLY A 40 12.25 40.13 31.88
N SER A 41 13.57 40.08 31.98
CA SER A 41 14.27 39.06 32.77
C SER A 41 13.91 39.12 34.25
N PRO A 42 13.67 37.97 34.90
CA PRO A 42 13.41 37.90 36.33
C PRO A 42 14.69 37.90 37.20
N ASP A 43 15.87 37.92 36.58
CA ASP A 43 17.18 37.83 37.23
C ASP A 43 17.90 39.19 37.25
N SER A 44 19.22 39.21 37.47
CA SER A 44 19.98 40.46 37.61
C SER A 44 20.30 41.16 36.28
N THR A 45 19.80 40.66 35.14
CA THR A 45 20.09 41.18 33.80
C THR A 45 19.86 42.69 33.70
N ALA A 46 18.68 43.20 34.10
CA ALA A 46 18.39 44.65 34.11
C ALA A 46 19.42 45.45 34.93
N SER A 47 19.77 44.94 36.11
CA SER A 47 20.74 45.60 37.01
C SER A 47 22.15 45.62 36.43
N ILE A 48 22.55 44.56 35.72
CA ILE A 48 23.84 44.50 35.00
C ILE A 48 23.86 45.57 33.91
N LEU A 49 22.80 45.65 33.09
CA LEU A 49 22.70 46.63 32.01
C LEU A 49 22.77 48.07 32.50
N GLU A 50 22.06 48.40 33.58
CA GLU A 50 22.11 49.73 34.19
C GLU A 50 23.52 50.11 34.65
N GLN A 51 24.27 49.16 35.24
CA GLN A 51 25.65 49.39 35.66
C GLN A 51 26.58 49.67 34.48
N TYR A 52 26.41 48.97 33.36
CA TYR A 52 27.21 49.21 32.15
C TYR A 52 26.86 50.54 31.49
N ALA A 53 25.56 50.89 31.40
CA ALA A 53 25.11 52.17 30.85
C ALA A 53 25.60 53.39 31.65
N GLN A 54 25.80 53.23 32.97
CA GLN A 54 26.42 54.26 33.81
C GLN A 54 27.94 54.40 33.57
N LYS A 55 28.61 53.31 33.18
CA LYS A 55 30.07 53.27 32.95
C LYS A 55 30.45 53.72 31.55
N ASP A 56 29.65 53.41 30.54
CA ASP A 56 29.91 53.75 29.15
C ASP A 56 28.63 54.22 28.45
N SER A 57 28.65 55.47 27.97
CA SER A 57 27.50 56.11 27.33
C SER A 57 27.10 55.48 25.99
N ARG A 58 27.95 54.61 25.41
CA ARG A 58 27.63 53.85 24.20
C ARG A 58 26.66 52.70 24.48
N VAL A 59 26.51 52.26 25.74
CA VAL A 59 25.58 51.20 26.14
C VAL A 59 24.20 51.81 26.39
N ILE A 60 23.21 51.36 25.60
CA ILE A 60 21.84 51.87 25.58
C ILE A 60 20.91 50.73 26.05
N PRO A 61 20.52 50.72 27.33
CA PRO A 61 19.64 49.69 27.87
C PRO A 61 18.17 49.99 27.54
N LEU A 62 17.44 48.96 27.12
CA LEU A 62 16.00 48.99 26.85
C LEU A 62 15.30 47.89 27.68
N ILE A 63 14.84 48.25 28.88
CA ILE A 63 14.23 47.29 29.81
C ILE A 63 12.73 47.15 29.52
N GLN A 64 12.28 45.93 29.24
CA GLN A 64 10.86 45.60 29.05
C GLN A 64 10.23 45.05 30.34
N ASP A 65 8.93 45.26 30.52
CA ASP A 65 8.21 44.75 31.71
C ASP A 65 7.82 43.26 31.60
N THR A 66 7.79 42.72 30.39
CA THR A 66 7.30 41.36 30.11
C THR A 66 8.10 40.73 28.98
N ASN A 67 8.35 39.43 29.06
CA ASN A 67 8.94 38.66 27.97
C ASN A 67 8.02 38.61 26.75
N ARG A 68 8.51 39.12 25.63
CA ARG A 68 7.84 39.17 24.33
C ARG A 68 8.51 38.25 23.30
N GLY A 69 9.61 37.59 23.65
CA GLY A 69 10.36 36.67 22.80
C GLY A 69 11.47 37.38 22.00
N GLN A 70 12.44 36.59 21.56
CA GLN A 70 13.68 37.06 20.93
C GLN A 70 13.44 37.87 19.65
N HIS A 71 12.47 37.46 18.82
CA HIS A 71 12.09 38.20 17.61
C HIS A 71 11.70 39.66 17.92
N LEU A 72 10.80 39.85 18.89
CA LEU A 72 10.32 41.18 19.25
C LEU A 72 11.39 41.99 19.98
N GLY A 73 12.24 41.34 20.77
CA GLY A 73 13.44 41.96 21.36
C GLY A 73 14.39 42.50 20.30
N ARG A 74 14.76 41.70 19.29
CA ARG A 74 15.57 42.12 18.13
C ARG A 74 14.89 43.27 17.38
N LYS A 75 13.58 43.19 17.15
CA LYS A 75 12.81 44.25 16.47
C LYS A 75 12.85 45.59 17.23
N ILE A 76 12.73 45.57 18.55
CA ILE A 76 12.85 46.76 19.40
C ILE A 76 14.27 47.35 19.30
N ALA A 77 15.30 46.51 19.40
CA ALA A 77 16.69 46.95 19.31
C ALA A 77 17.00 47.58 17.94
N VAL A 78 16.60 46.92 16.85
CA VAL A 78 16.79 47.41 15.47
C VAL A 78 16.01 48.72 15.25
N ALA A 79 14.79 48.84 15.75
CA ALA A 79 14.01 50.08 15.63
C ALA A 79 14.66 51.27 16.36
N LYS A 80 15.42 51.01 17.43
CA LYS A 80 16.14 52.04 18.18
C LYS A 80 17.48 52.44 17.55
N SER A 81 18.05 51.58 16.70
CA SER A 81 19.35 51.79 16.07
C SER A 81 19.42 53.04 15.18
N THR A 82 20.60 53.67 15.16
CA THR A 82 20.91 54.87 14.38
C THR A 82 22.16 54.72 13.51
N GLY A 83 22.85 53.59 13.62
CA GLY A 83 24.08 53.30 12.89
C GLY A 83 23.88 53.13 11.39
N ASP A 84 24.95 53.39 10.63
CA ASP A 84 25.02 53.09 9.19
C ASP A 84 24.90 51.59 8.92
N TYR A 85 25.42 50.77 9.84
CA TYR A 85 25.37 49.31 9.79
C TYR A 85 24.87 48.72 11.12
N ILE A 86 24.20 47.58 11.06
CA ILE A 86 23.63 46.88 12.22
C ILE A 86 24.22 45.47 12.31
N ILE A 87 24.57 45.04 13.52
CA ILE A 87 25.01 43.69 13.83
C ILE A 87 24.10 43.14 14.92
N LEU A 88 23.52 41.96 14.71
CA LEU A 88 22.81 41.24 15.76
C LEU A 88 23.80 40.33 16.48
N LEU A 89 23.81 40.37 17.82
CA LEU A 89 24.64 39.53 18.67
C LEU A 89 23.74 38.93 19.75
N ASP A 90 23.82 37.61 19.94
CA ASP A 90 23.10 36.93 21.02
C ASP A 90 23.85 37.14 22.36
N SER A 91 23.11 37.23 23.46
CA SER A 91 23.63 37.62 24.79
C SER A 91 24.56 36.60 25.44
N ASP A 92 24.59 35.37 24.94
CA ASP A 92 25.46 34.27 25.37
C ASP A 92 26.71 34.06 24.50
N ASP A 93 26.87 34.89 23.47
CA ASP A 93 28.00 34.94 22.54
C ASP A 93 28.87 36.21 22.69
N GLU A 94 30.06 36.18 22.11
CA GLU A 94 31.00 37.31 22.12
C GLU A 94 31.29 37.84 20.72
N LEU A 95 31.51 39.16 20.61
CA LEU A 95 31.99 39.78 19.39
C LEU A 95 33.48 39.45 19.17
N GLY A 96 33.86 39.13 17.94
CA GLY A 96 35.22 38.76 17.57
C GLY A 96 36.24 39.89 17.73
N ASP A 97 37.50 39.54 17.97
CA ASP A 97 38.55 40.52 18.28
C ASP A 97 38.82 41.50 17.11
N ASP A 98 38.67 42.80 17.40
CA ASP A 98 38.91 43.91 16.47
C ASP A 98 38.21 43.72 15.11
N CYS A 99 37.02 43.10 15.10
CA CYS A 99 36.28 42.83 13.87
C CYS A 99 35.64 44.10 13.30
N LEU A 100 35.19 45.04 14.14
CA LEU A 100 34.50 46.26 13.69
C LEU A 100 35.38 47.14 12.79
N ALA A 101 36.67 47.29 13.10
CA ALA A 101 37.61 48.03 12.26
C ALA A 101 37.83 47.36 10.89
N LYS A 102 37.86 46.02 10.87
CA LYS A 102 38.02 45.23 9.64
C LYS A 102 36.76 45.29 8.78
N PHE A 103 35.58 45.22 9.41
CA PHE A 103 34.29 45.42 8.74
C PHE A 103 34.19 46.80 8.14
N ASP A 104 34.54 47.86 8.88
CA ASP A 104 34.49 49.22 8.35
C ASP A 104 35.44 49.40 7.15
N SER A 105 36.66 48.88 7.25
CA SER A 105 37.61 48.89 6.13
C SER A 105 37.05 48.19 4.89
N TYR A 106 36.38 47.05 5.06
CA TYR A 106 35.78 46.31 3.94
C TYR A 106 34.57 47.05 3.36
N LEU A 107 33.64 47.49 4.21
CA LEU A 107 32.39 48.15 3.82
C LEU A 107 32.64 49.51 3.16
N ASN A 108 33.72 50.22 3.53
CA ASN A 108 34.16 51.43 2.83
C ASN A 108 34.64 51.14 1.40
N ALA A 109 35.31 50.00 1.18
CA ALA A 109 35.77 49.60 -0.15
C ALA A 109 34.65 48.98 -0.99
N THR A 110 33.76 48.20 -0.36
CA THR A 110 32.70 47.42 -0.99
C THR A 110 31.40 47.58 -0.20
N PRO A 111 30.66 48.69 -0.37
CA PRO A 111 29.36 48.85 0.27
C PRO A 111 28.37 47.78 -0.21
N CYS A 112 27.70 47.11 0.72
CA CYS A 112 26.71 46.08 0.44
C CYS A 112 25.56 46.10 1.46
N ASP A 113 24.46 45.41 1.13
CA ASP A 113 23.31 45.29 2.03
C ASP A 113 23.60 44.31 3.16
N VAL A 114 24.33 43.23 2.85
CA VAL A 114 24.68 42.15 3.78
C VAL A 114 26.17 41.80 3.64
N LEU A 115 26.91 41.79 4.74
CA LEU A 115 28.27 41.26 4.80
C LEU A 115 28.27 40.03 5.73
N HIS A 116 28.41 38.85 5.16
CA HIS A 116 28.57 37.60 5.90
C HIS A 116 30.03 37.47 6.35
N PHE A 117 30.27 37.08 7.60
CA PHE A 117 31.62 36.99 8.18
C PHE A 117 31.87 35.61 8.79
N GLY A 118 33.13 35.29 9.11
CA GLY A 118 33.49 34.02 9.74
C GLY A 118 33.14 33.98 11.23
N ILE A 119 32.96 32.79 11.79
CA ILE A 119 32.82 32.58 13.24
C ILE A 119 33.91 31.67 13.79
N ASP A 120 34.16 31.79 15.09
CA ASP A 120 34.92 30.83 15.87
C ASP A 120 33.95 30.07 16.78
N VAL A 121 33.85 28.75 16.64
CA VAL A 121 32.92 27.90 17.39
C VAL A 121 33.63 27.36 18.62
N VAL A 122 33.19 27.79 19.79
CA VAL A 122 33.67 27.29 21.08
C VAL A 122 32.75 26.17 21.56
N ASN A 123 33.33 25.00 21.84
CA ASN A 123 32.57 23.89 22.43
C ASN A 123 32.10 24.27 23.85
N ALA A 124 30.80 24.32 24.05
CA ALA A 124 30.15 24.64 25.32
C ALA A 124 29.07 23.63 25.72
N GLY A 125 29.14 22.39 25.23
CA GLY A 125 28.18 21.34 25.57
C GLY A 125 27.94 20.27 24.51
N VAL A 126 28.79 20.19 23.48
CA VAL A 126 28.68 19.22 22.37
C VAL A 126 30.00 18.43 22.21
N SER A 127 30.10 17.55 21.22
CA SER A 127 31.39 16.92 20.89
C SER A 127 32.31 17.86 20.10
N ASP A 128 33.64 17.72 20.26
CA ASP A 128 34.62 18.51 19.51
C ASP A 128 34.49 18.34 17.99
N ASN A 129 34.08 17.15 17.55
CA ASN A 129 33.80 16.86 16.15
C ASN A 129 32.57 17.61 15.63
N GLU A 130 31.49 17.68 16.42
CA GLU A 130 30.30 18.46 16.06
C GLU A 130 30.64 19.94 15.96
N ALA A 131 31.36 20.49 16.94
CA ALA A 131 31.80 21.88 16.93
C ALA A 131 32.69 22.20 15.71
N SER A 132 33.68 21.35 15.42
CA SER A 132 34.59 21.53 14.29
C SER A 132 33.87 21.40 12.93
N ASN A 133 32.98 20.41 12.79
CA ASN A 133 32.22 20.21 11.55
C ASN A 133 31.25 21.37 11.30
N PHE A 134 30.60 21.86 12.37
CA PHE A 134 29.72 23.01 12.30
C PHE A 134 30.47 24.28 11.87
N GLN A 135 31.63 24.56 12.48
CA GLN A 135 32.48 25.68 12.07
C GLN A 135 32.89 25.60 10.60
N ASN A 136 33.34 24.42 10.15
CA ASN A 136 33.77 24.21 8.76
C ASN A 136 32.63 24.41 7.76
N TYR A 137 31.44 23.94 8.09
CA TYR A 137 30.24 24.12 7.25
C TYR A 137 29.87 25.59 7.13
N ILE A 138 29.82 26.30 8.25
CA ILE A 138 29.36 27.70 8.29
C ILE A 138 30.39 28.66 7.69
N ASN A 139 31.69 28.40 7.89
CA ASN A 139 32.76 29.21 7.30
C ASN A 139 33.13 28.77 5.87
N ALA A 140 32.29 27.98 5.20
CA ALA A 140 32.51 27.61 3.81
C ALA A 140 32.55 28.88 2.92
N PRO A 141 33.50 28.96 1.97
CA PRO A 141 33.61 30.11 1.09
C PRO A 141 32.42 30.17 0.13
N VAL A 142 31.88 31.36 -0.07
CA VAL A 142 30.77 31.62 -0.98
C VAL A 142 31.10 32.85 -1.82
N ASP A 143 30.98 32.71 -3.13
CA ASP A 143 31.17 33.83 -4.07
C ASP A 143 30.15 34.96 -3.80
N PRO A 144 30.44 36.21 -4.20
CA PRO A 144 29.48 37.30 -4.05
C PRO A 144 28.10 36.96 -4.64
N LEU A 145 27.04 37.20 -3.85
CA LEU A 145 25.66 36.88 -4.20
C LEU A 145 24.86 38.16 -4.43
N PHE A 146 23.95 38.13 -5.40
CA PHE A 146 23.14 39.30 -5.75
C PHE A 146 21.66 38.93 -5.89
N ASN A 147 20.79 39.82 -5.40
CA ASN A 147 19.34 39.68 -5.46
C ASN A 147 18.89 38.27 -4.98
N LYS A 148 18.15 37.54 -5.81
CA LYS A 148 17.58 36.24 -5.45
C LYS A 148 18.62 35.17 -5.10
N ASP A 149 19.84 35.24 -5.64
CA ASP A 149 20.88 34.25 -5.33
C ASP A 149 21.28 34.29 -3.84
N ILE A 150 21.13 35.45 -3.18
CA ILE A 150 21.40 35.61 -1.74
C ILE A 150 20.45 34.72 -0.93
N PHE A 151 19.17 34.81 -1.27
CA PHE A 151 18.10 34.08 -0.61
C PHE A 151 18.08 32.59 -1.00
N GLU A 152 18.28 32.27 -2.28
CA GLU A 152 18.35 30.89 -2.77
C GLU A 152 19.56 30.12 -2.19
N ALA A 153 20.69 30.80 -1.90
CA ALA A 153 21.86 30.18 -1.28
C ALA A 153 21.57 29.61 0.11
N VAL A 154 20.67 30.24 0.88
CA VAL A 154 20.29 29.78 2.22
C VAL A 154 19.15 28.77 2.18
N PHE A 155 18.12 29.05 1.38
CA PHE A 155 16.83 28.37 1.53
C PHE A 155 16.49 27.40 0.42
N SER A 156 17.25 27.36 -0.69
CA SER A 156 16.87 26.51 -1.81
C SER A 156 17.63 25.19 -1.90
N ALA A 157 16.87 24.12 -2.06
CA ALA A 157 17.38 22.76 -2.17
C ALA A 157 18.27 22.57 -3.41
N HIS A 158 17.97 23.26 -4.52
CA HIS A 158 18.74 23.11 -5.77
C HIS A 158 20.14 23.73 -5.72
N LYS A 159 20.40 24.66 -4.80
CA LYS A 159 21.73 25.21 -4.51
C LYS A 159 22.47 24.40 -3.44
N GLY A 160 21.77 23.48 -2.77
CA GLY A 160 22.34 22.63 -1.73
C GLY A 160 22.51 23.29 -0.36
N TYR A 161 21.75 24.35 -0.06
CA TYR A 161 21.84 25.10 1.21
C TYR A 161 23.29 25.56 1.50
N LEU A 162 23.85 26.39 0.61
CA LEU A 162 25.25 26.86 0.65
C LEU A 162 25.60 27.64 1.93
N GLN A 163 24.61 28.24 2.59
CA GLN A 163 24.77 28.96 3.86
C GLN A 163 23.61 28.63 4.80
N ASP A 164 23.82 28.85 6.10
CA ASP A 164 22.76 28.72 7.09
C ASP A 164 21.88 29.99 7.18
N TRP A 165 20.75 29.86 7.88
CA TRP A 165 19.79 30.94 8.06
C TRP A 165 20.03 31.77 9.33
N ARG A 166 21.19 31.66 9.98
CA ARG A 166 21.43 32.40 11.23
C ARG A 166 21.49 33.89 10.97
N ILE A 167 20.65 34.66 11.63
CA ILE A 167 20.62 36.10 11.37
C ILE A 167 21.80 36.87 11.99
N THR A 168 22.49 36.29 12.98
CA THR A 168 23.55 36.93 13.77
C THR A 168 24.93 36.91 13.10
N GLN A 169 25.15 36.11 12.06
CA GLN A 169 26.44 36.00 11.36
C GLN A 169 26.64 37.03 10.22
N ARG A 170 26.06 38.21 10.36
CA ARG A 170 25.96 39.18 9.26
C ARG A 170 26.01 40.61 9.77
N VAL A 171 26.66 41.49 9.01
CA VAL A 171 26.52 42.94 9.14
C VAL A 171 25.52 43.42 8.09
N TYR A 172 24.54 44.22 8.50
CA TYR A 172 23.48 44.69 7.62
C TYR A 172 23.55 46.20 7.41
N ALA A 173 23.28 46.68 6.20
CA ALA A 173 23.08 48.11 5.97
C ALA A 173 21.87 48.62 6.79
N GLY A 174 22.08 49.62 7.63
CA GLY A 174 21.14 50.01 8.68
C GLY A 174 19.78 50.45 8.15
N ASP A 175 19.74 51.30 7.12
CA ASP A 175 18.49 51.75 6.51
C ASP A 175 17.71 50.62 5.83
N PHE A 176 18.41 49.66 5.26
CA PHE A 176 17.81 48.46 4.69
C PHE A 176 17.21 47.59 5.79
N PHE A 177 17.99 47.25 6.80
CA PHE A 177 17.60 46.32 7.85
C PHE A 177 16.46 46.87 8.72
N ARG A 178 16.50 48.16 9.09
CA ARG A 178 15.41 48.82 9.82
C ARG A 178 14.08 48.76 9.06
N ARG A 179 14.09 49.00 7.75
CA ARG A 179 12.87 48.93 6.93
C ARG A 179 12.30 47.51 6.87
N VAL A 180 13.17 46.51 6.71
CA VAL A 180 12.77 45.10 6.66
C VAL A 180 12.19 44.66 8.00
N PHE A 181 12.88 44.89 9.12
CA PHE A 181 12.40 44.52 10.45
C PHE A 181 11.10 45.23 10.84
N ALA A 182 10.93 46.50 10.43
CA ALA A 182 9.68 47.22 10.66
C ALA A 182 8.47 46.59 9.94
N ALA A 183 8.69 45.84 8.85
CA ALA A 183 7.65 45.16 8.08
C ALA A 183 7.40 43.71 8.53
N MET A 184 8.22 43.17 9.44
CA MET A 184 8.01 41.83 10.02
C MET A 184 6.83 41.79 10.99
N THR A 185 6.37 40.59 11.33
CA THR A 185 5.25 40.38 12.25
C THR A 185 5.47 41.03 13.62
N ASP A 186 4.38 41.36 14.30
CA ASP A 186 4.36 41.75 15.73
C ASP A 186 3.99 40.57 16.65
N ASP A 187 3.78 39.39 16.05
CA ASP A 187 3.49 38.17 16.78
C ASP A 187 4.75 37.62 17.47
N ARG A 188 4.53 36.94 18.60
CA ARG A 188 5.60 36.30 19.37
C ARG A 188 6.02 34.99 18.70
N LEU A 189 7.28 34.91 18.27
CA LEU A 189 7.92 33.71 17.72
C LEU A 189 8.89 33.15 18.75
N GLU A 190 8.74 31.86 19.09
CA GLU A 190 9.41 31.23 20.24
C GLU A 190 10.67 30.46 19.88
N ARG A 191 10.65 29.73 18.75
CA ARG A 191 11.73 28.84 18.33
C ARG A 191 11.88 28.88 16.82
N ALA A 192 13.12 28.91 16.33
CA ALA A 192 13.46 29.05 14.90
C ALA A 192 12.94 30.36 14.29
N GLU A 193 12.83 31.41 15.12
CA GLU A 193 12.45 32.76 14.69
C GLU A 193 13.49 33.39 13.76
N ASP A 194 14.76 33.06 13.96
CA ASP A 194 15.87 33.46 13.08
C ASP A 194 15.68 32.97 11.63
N ALA A 195 15.05 31.81 11.42
CA ALA A 195 14.70 31.31 10.10
C ALA A 195 13.72 32.27 9.39
N TYR A 196 12.67 32.72 10.07
CA TYR A 196 11.72 33.71 9.53
C TYR A 196 12.40 35.07 9.31
N GLU A 197 13.18 35.53 10.29
CA GLU A 197 13.86 36.82 10.20
C GLU A 197 14.84 36.86 9.01
N SER A 198 15.64 35.81 8.84
CA SER A 198 16.55 35.67 7.70
C SER A 198 15.82 35.48 6.39
N PHE A 199 14.71 34.74 6.38
CA PHE A 199 13.89 34.55 5.19
C PHE A 199 13.40 35.89 4.62
N VAL A 200 12.80 36.73 5.45
CA VAL A 200 12.30 38.05 5.05
C VAL A 200 13.46 39.00 4.73
N THR A 201 14.54 38.97 5.49
CA THR A 201 15.70 39.84 5.26
C THR A 201 16.38 39.54 3.94
N LEU A 202 16.80 38.29 3.73
CA LEU A 202 17.59 37.91 2.56
C LEU A 202 16.78 37.99 1.27
N ALA A 203 15.46 37.75 1.33
CA ALA A 203 14.57 37.96 0.18
C ALA A 203 14.50 39.43 -0.29
N ASN A 204 14.83 40.40 0.57
CA ASN A 204 14.86 41.82 0.24
C ASN A 204 16.27 42.38 -0.04
N ALA A 205 17.33 41.60 0.16
CA ALA A 205 18.71 42.02 -0.05
C ALA A 205 19.08 42.06 -1.54
N ARG A 206 19.94 43.01 -1.95
CA ARG A 206 20.41 43.13 -3.33
C ARG A 206 21.86 42.71 -3.50
N SER A 207 22.67 42.83 -2.46
CA SER A 207 24.08 42.46 -2.49
C SER A 207 24.53 41.81 -1.18
N GLN A 208 25.18 40.65 -1.29
CA GLN A 208 25.86 39.98 -0.20
C GLN A 208 27.29 39.63 -0.58
N TYR A 209 28.23 39.92 0.31
CA TYR A 209 29.63 39.47 0.22
C TYR A 209 29.98 38.63 1.43
N THR A 210 30.88 37.66 1.25
CA THR A 210 31.32 36.73 2.30
C THR A 210 32.81 36.94 2.58
N VAL A 211 33.16 37.22 3.84
CA VAL A 211 34.53 37.52 4.31
C VAL A 211 34.90 36.66 5.52
N ASN A 212 35.07 35.36 5.30
CA ASN A 212 35.30 34.41 6.39
C ASN A 212 36.68 34.58 7.08
N ASP A 213 37.61 35.32 6.48
CA ASP A 213 38.89 35.70 7.11
C ASP A 213 38.72 36.66 8.29
N ILE A 214 37.57 37.35 8.37
CA ILE A 214 37.22 38.19 9.53
C ILE A 214 36.31 37.36 10.43
N VAL A 215 36.83 36.96 11.59
CA VAL A 215 36.03 36.34 12.65
C VAL A 215 35.22 37.42 13.37
N GLY A 216 33.91 37.42 13.15
CA GLY A 216 32.99 38.43 13.70
C GLY A 216 32.34 38.05 15.01
N VAL A 217 32.18 36.75 15.29
CA VAL A 217 31.53 36.23 16.51
C VAL A 217 32.28 35.01 17.00
N ARG A 218 32.47 34.90 18.32
CA ARG A 218 32.78 33.63 18.99
C ARG A 218 31.46 33.01 19.45
N TYR A 219 31.09 31.92 18.80
CA TYR A 219 29.82 31.22 18.96
C TYR A 219 29.97 30.04 19.92
N TYR A 220 29.26 30.05 21.04
CA TYR A 220 29.36 29.02 22.07
C TYR A 220 28.34 27.89 21.87
N LEU A 221 28.67 26.95 20.98
CA LEU A 221 27.79 25.82 20.64
C LEU A 221 27.57 24.90 21.84
N GLY A 222 26.32 24.84 22.31
CA GLY A 222 25.91 24.02 23.47
C GLY A 222 25.45 24.84 24.68
N ARG A 223 25.60 26.17 24.68
CA ARG A 223 24.90 27.05 25.64
C ARG A 223 23.41 27.15 25.27
N GLY A 224 22.52 27.24 26.26
CA GLY A 224 21.07 27.35 26.06
C GLY A 224 20.30 26.02 26.11
N VAL A 225 19.23 25.88 25.30
CA VAL A 225 18.36 24.69 25.29
C VAL A 225 19.15 23.45 24.85
N ASN A 226 19.60 22.66 25.84
CA ASN A 226 20.44 21.48 25.66
C ASN A 226 19.85 20.50 24.62
N SER A 227 20.59 20.28 23.52
CA SER A 227 20.36 19.25 22.50
C SER A 227 20.32 17.83 23.08
N ASP A 228 20.92 17.62 24.26
CA ASP A 228 21.01 16.33 24.94
C ASP A 228 19.79 15.97 25.81
N SER A 229 18.79 16.86 25.90
CA SER A 229 17.58 16.59 26.68
C SER A 229 16.52 15.86 25.86
N SER A 230 15.99 14.76 26.42
CA SER A 230 14.84 14.05 25.84
C SER A 230 13.62 14.96 25.77
N LEU A 231 12.88 14.89 24.65
CA LEU A 231 11.64 15.62 24.44
C LEU A 231 10.43 14.71 24.71
N SER A 232 9.55 15.13 25.63
CA SER A 232 8.22 14.53 25.75
C SER A 232 7.36 14.82 24.51
N THR A 233 6.31 14.03 24.29
CA THR A 233 5.29 14.30 23.27
C THR A 233 4.78 15.75 23.31
N SER A 234 4.51 16.29 24.51
CA SER A 234 4.05 17.67 24.68
C SER A 234 5.10 18.73 24.34
N ALA A 235 6.37 18.48 24.68
CA ALA A 235 7.48 19.39 24.34
C ALA A 235 7.74 19.40 22.84
N PHE A 236 7.68 18.22 22.19
CA PHE A 236 7.80 18.12 20.74
C PHE A 236 6.64 18.81 20.03
N PHE A 237 5.40 18.62 20.49
CA PHE A 237 4.21 19.31 19.96
C PHE A 237 4.34 20.84 20.04
N LYS A 238 4.84 21.36 21.18
CA LYS A 238 5.14 22.79 21.33
C LYS A 238 6.18 23.23 20.30
N GLY A 239 7.29 22.50 20.15
CA GLY A 239 8.29 22.76 19.11
C GLY A 239 7.73 22.74 17.68
N ALA A 240 6.83 21.80 17.37
CA ALA A 240 6.16 21.73 16.07
C ALA A 240 5.24 22.93 15.83
N SER A 241 4.53 23.38 16.88
CA SER A 241 3.68 24.58 16.82
C SER A 241 4.52 25.85 16.61
N ASP A 242 5.67 25.94 17.27
CA ASP A 242 6.57 27.09 17.13
C ASP A 242 7.20 27.14 15.73
N PHE A 243 7.62 26.01 15.18
CA PHE A 243 8.06 25.92 13.78
C PHE A 243 6.94 26.29 12.80
N GLN A 244 5.71 25.83 13.06
CA GLN A 244 4.56 26.13 12.20
C GLN A 244 4.23 27.63 12.17
N ALA A 245 4.31 28.33 13.31
CA ALA A 245 4.07 29.78 13.36
C ALA A 245 5.04 30.55 12.44
N ASN A 246 6.32 30.17 12.44
CA ASN A 246 7.31 30.74 11.52
C ASN A 246 6.98 30.45 10.05
N VAL A 247 6.61 29.19 9.75
CA VAL A 247 6.20 28.78 8.40
C VAL A 247 5.00 29.58 7.89
N ASP A 248 4.01 29.85 8.74
CA ASP A 248 2.82 30.61 8.38
C ASP A 248 3.17 32.07 8.04
N HIS A 249 4.07 32.70 8.78
CA HIS A 249 4.56 34.03 8.45
C HIS A 249 5.44 34.07 7.20
N MET A 250 6.30 33.06 6.98
CA MET A 250 7.08 32.94 5.75
C MET A 250 6.19 32.78 4.52
N ARG A 251 5.15 31.95 4.61
CA ARG A 251 4.14 31.76 3.54
C ARG A 251 3.36 33.04 3.29
N THR A 252 2.96 33.74 4.35
CA THR A 252 2.26 35.03 4.25
C THR A 252 3.12 36.07 3.53
N PHE A 253 4.40 36.16 3.89
CA PHE A 253 5.36 37.02 3.22
C PHE A 253 5.53 36.62 1.75
N ALA A 254 5.76 35.33 1.46
CA ALA A 254 5.94 34.83 0.09
C ALA A 254 4.69 35.03 -0.79
N ALA A 255 3.49 34.99 -0.21
CA ALA A 255 2.24 35.22 -0.92
C ALA A 255 2.10 36.67 -1.43
N ALA A 256 2.77 37.64 -0.80
CA ALA A 256 2.76 39.05 -1.20
C ALA A 256 3.62 39.35 -2.45
N PHE A 257 4.37 38.37 -2.96
CA PHE A 257 5.19 38.52 -4.17
C PHE A 257 4.59 37.76 -5.35
N ASP A 258 4.52 38.44 -6.50
CA ASP A 258 4.05 37.85 -7.76
C ASP A 258 5.11 36.98 -8.46
N ALA A 259 6.38 37.05 -8.01
CA ALA A 259 7.47 36.27 -8.59
C ALA A 259 7.39 34.78 -8.19
N PHE A 260 7.43 33.89 -9.19
CA PHE A 260 7.34 32.44 -9.00
C PHE A 260 8.47 31.85 -8.12
N ASP A 261 9.66 32.47 -8.13
CA ASP A 261 10.86 31.95 -7.45
C ASP A 261 10.77 32.03 -5.90
N ILE A 262 10.13 33.06 -5.33
CA ILE A 262 10.03 33.23 -3.87
C ILE A 262 9.11 32.17 -3.25
N LYS A 263 7.98 31.88 -3.90
CA LYS A 263 7.04 30.84 -3.43
C LYS A 263 7.68 29.46 -3.43
N LYS A 264 8.45 29.14 -4.49
CA LYS A 264 9.20 27.89 -4.58
C LYS A 264 10.26 27.78 -3.49
N THR A 265 11.07 28.82 -3.31
CA THR A 265 12.12 28.82 -2.27
C THR A 265 11.52 28.81 -0.86
N CYS A 266 10.33 29.39 -0.67
CA CYS A 266 9.55 29.22 0.57
C CYS A 266 9.22 27.75 0.82
N SER A 267 8.77 27.01 -0.19
CA SER A 267 8.51 25.59 -0.06
C SER A 267 9.77 24.80 0.32
N ASP A 268 10.92 25.09 -0.30
CA ASP A 268 12.20 24.48 0.05
C ASP A 268 12.62 24.81 1.51
N ALA A 269 12.43 26.06 1.94
CA ALA A 269 12.71 26.49 3.31
C ALA A 269 11.88 25.74 4.35
N VAL A 270 10.56 25.64 4.09
CA VAL A 270 9.62 24.91 4.96
C VAL A 270 10.02 23.43 5.08
N VAL A 271 10.39 22.81 3.96
CA VAL A 271 10.92 21.46 3.92
C VAL A 271 12.15 21.33 4.83
N LYS A 272 13.12 22.23 4.72
CA LYS A 272 14.34 22.19 5.54
C LYS A 272 14.04 22.38 7.02
N MET A 273 13.11 23.26 7.37
CA MET A 273 12.67 23.47 8.74
C MET A 273 12.04 22.20 9.34
N TYR A 274 11.14 21.55 8.60
CA TYR A 274 10.53 20.31 9.07
C TYR A 274 11.53 19.16 9.15
N GLU A 275 12.50 19.07 8.24
CA GLU A 275 13.60 18.09 8.34
C GLU A 275 14.38 18.26 9.64
N LEU A 276 14.72 19.50 10.04
CA LEU A 276 15.42 19.75 11.30
C LEU A 276 14.58 19.36 12.51
N LEU A 277 13.29 19.73 12.51
CA LEU A 277 12.36 19.33 13.57
C LEU A 277 12.24 17.81 13.68
N PHE A 278 12.14 17.09 12.56
CA PHE A 278 12.03 15.63 12.57
C PHE A 278 13.37 14.92 12.85
N ASN A 279 14.51 15.61 12.71
CA ASN A 279 15.77 15.12 13.25
C ASN A 279 15.80 15.19 14.78
N ASP A 280 15.24 16.25 15.40
CA ASP A 280 15.01 16.27 16.84
C ASP A 280 14.04 15.15 17.27
N TRP A 281 12.97 14.92 16.49
CA TRP A 281 12.06 13.79 16.73
C TRP A 281 12.81 12.46 16.73
N LEU A 282 13.69 12.25 15.75
CA LEU A 282 14.45 11.01 15.62
C LEU A 282 15.39 10.77 16.81
N VAL A 283 16.06 11.82 17.28
CA VAL A 283 17.15 11.71 18.25
C VAL A 283 16.67 11.88 19.70
N ARG A 284 15.70 12.77 19.95
CA ARG A 284 15.38 13.25 21.31
C ARG A 284 14.03 12.74 21.83
N VAL A 285 13.09 12.37 20.96
CA VAL A 285 11.81 11.79 21.39
C VAL A 285 12.03 10.30 21.72
N PRO A 286 11.61 9.82 22.91
CA PRO A 286 11.68 8.41 23.27
C PRO A 286 11.00 7.50 22.25
N GLU A 287 11.58 6.33 22.00
CA GLU A 287 11.14 5.42 20.92
C GLU A 287 9.67 5.00 21.06
N ASP A 288 9.16 4.88 22.30
CA ASP A 288 7.78 4.53 22.64
C ASP A 288 6.79 5.69 22.48
N GLN A 289 7.26 6.94 22.40
CA GLN A 289 6.44 8.15 22.25
C GLN A 289 6.44 8.71 20.82
N LYS A 290 7.26 8.15 19.94
CA LYS A 290 7.52 8.69 18.60
C LYS A 290 6.27 8.83 17.73
N LEU A 291 5.42 7.80 17.66
CA LEU A 291 4.22 7.84 16.84
C LEU A 291 3.19 8.85 17.39
N ASP A 292 2.96 8.86 18.70
CA ASP A 292 2.09 9.85 19.36
C ASP A 292 2.59 11.29 19.11
N ALA A 293 3.90 11.52 19.21
CA ALA A 293 4.50 12.82 18.92
C ALA A 293 4.33 13.25 17.45
N ALA A 294 4.41 12.30 16.51
CA ALA A 294 4.15 12.57 15.10
C ALA A 294 2.67 12.91 14.86
N ASP A 295 1.74 12.21 15.51
CA ASP A 295 0.30 12.49 15.43
C ASP A 295 -0.06 13.87 16.00
N GLU A 296 0.52 14.25 17.14
CA GLU A 296 0.35 15.60 17.68
C GLU A 296 0.92 16.67 16.72
N ALA A 297 2.10 16.45 16.13
CA ALA A 297 2.66 17.37 15.14
C ALA A 297 1.79 17.50 13.88
N ALA A 298 1.17 16.40 13.43
CA ALA A 298 0.29 16.41 12.25
C ALA A 298 -0.95 17.30 12.44
N LYS A 299 -1.38 17.57 13.69
CA LYS A 299 -2.50 18.48 13.99
C LYS A 299 -2.18 19.93 13.67
N VAL A 300 -0.91 20.32 13.71
CA VAL A 300 -0.46 21.72 13.45
C VAL A 300 0.22 21.87 12.10
N MET A 301 1.06 20.90 11.70
CA MET A 301 1.80 20.94 10.44
C MET A 301 0.99 20.44 9.24
N GLY A 302 -0.11 19.74 9.50
CA GLY A 302 -0.82 18.94 8.50
C GLY A 302 -0.25 17.53 8.38
N LYS A 303 -1.07 16.61 7.86
CA LYS A 303 -0.72 15.18 7.77
C LYS A 303 0.40 14.90 6.76
N MET A 304 0.35 15.55 5.59
CA MET A 304 1.30 15.26 4.49
C MET A 304 2.76 15.56 4.86
N PRO A 305 3.12 16.73 5.43
CA PRO A 305 4.51 17.00 5.81
C PRO A 305 5.05 16.01 6.84
N VAL A 306 4.22 15.60 7.82
CA VAL A 306 4.60 14.58 8.80
C VAL A 306 4.78 13.22 8.13
N ALA A 307 3.88 12.84 7.22
CA ALA A 307 3.98 11.59 6.48
C ALA A 307 5.25 11.53 5.63
N GLU A 308 5.63 12.62 4.98
CA GLU A 308 6.89 12.73 4.22
C GLU A 308 8.12 12.48 5.11
N GLU A 309 8.17 13.12 6.28
CA GLU A 309 9.31 12.96 7.19
C GLU A 309 9.36 11.56 7.82
N LEU A 310 8.23 10.99 8.23
CA LEU A 310 8.19 9.60 8.69
C LEU A 310 8.63 8.63 7.59
N MET A 311 8.20 8.85 6.34
CA MET A 311 8.60 8.01 5.21
C MET A 311 10.10 8.13 4.91
N ARG A 312 10.65 9.35 4.96
CA ARG A 312 12.10 9.62 4.84
C ARG A 312 12.90 8.87 5.90
N LEU A 313 12.49 9.00 7.16
CA LEU A 313 13.18 8.38 8.29
C LEU A 313 13.05 6.85 8.29
N SER A 314 11.90 6.33 7.86
CA SER A 314 11.69 4.89 7.67
C SER A 314 12.63 4.32 6.62
N ARG A 315 12.74 5.00 5.46
CA ARG A 315 13.68 4.64 4.39
C ARG A 315 15.12 4.62 4.90
N ASP A 316 15.54 5.68 5.59
CA ASP A 316 16.93 5.87 6.03
C ASP A 316 17.32 4.83 7.09
N ARG A 317 16.43 4.58 8.07
CA ARG A 317 16.64 3.57 9.10
C ARG A 317 16.69 2.16 8.51
N ALA A 318 15.75 1.80 7.63
CA ALA A 318 15.74 0.50 6.98
C ALA A 318 17.00 0.27 6.13
N TYR A 319 17.45 1.29 5.38
CA TYR A 319 18.70 1.22 4.62
C TYR A 319 19.93 1.02 5.50
N GLY A 320 20.04 1.78 6.61
CA GLY A 320 21.14 1.66 7.56
C GLY A 320 21.23 0.26 8.18
N LEU A 321 20.08 -0.35 8.51
CA LEU A 321 19.98 -1.71 9.03
C LEU A 321 20.42 -2.76 8.00
N LEU A 322 19.97 -2.64 6.75
CA LEU A 322 20.39 -3.52 5.66
C LEU A 322 21.90 -3.44 5.40
N GLN A 323 22.47 -2.24 5.37
CA GLN A 323 23.92 -2.03 5.20
C GLN A 323 24.74 -2.62 6.34
N ALA A 324 24.24 -2.51 7.58
CA ALA A 324 24.87 -3.11 8.75
C ALA A 324 24.69 -4.64 8.82
N ASN A 325 23.94 -5.25 7.89
CA ASN A 325 23.49 -6.65 7.97
C ASN A 325 22.80 -6.95 9.33
N ASN A 326 22.15 -5.94 9.92
CA ASN A 326 21.51 -5.99 11.22
C ASN A 326 19.99 -6.01 11.04
N THR A 327 19.32 -6.95 11.67
CA THR A 327 17.86 -7.12 11.60
C THR A 327 17.34 -7.37 13.01
N PRO A 328 17.09 -6.31 13.78
CA PRO A 328 16.37 -6.45 15.04
C PRO A 328 15.01 -7.08 14.73
N ALA A 329 14.57 -8.03 15.54
CA ALA A 329 13.29 -8.72 15.33
C ALA A 329 12.09 -7.74 15.31
N ASN A 330 12.21 -6.59 16.00
CA ASN A 330 11.16 -5.58 16.17
C ASN A 330 11.72 -4.16 15.99
N ASP A 331 12.26 -3.84 14.81
CA ASP A 331 12.67 -2.46 14.53
C ASP A 331 11.48 -1.56 14.18
N MET A 332 11.50 -0.30 14.63
CA MET A 332 10.42 0.66 14.45
C MET A 332 10.29 1.20 13.02
N ALA A 333 11.25 0.94 12.12
CA ALA A 333 11.18 1.41 10.73
C ALA A 333 9.89 0.98 10.01
N LEU A 334 9.39 -0.24 10.27
CA LEU A 334 8.12 -0.72 9.71
C LEU A 334 6.93 0.02 10.30
N ALA A 335 6.94 0.26 11.62
CA ALA A 335 5.86 0.98 12.29
C ALA A 335 5.75 2.42 11.77
N TRP A 336 6.88 3.11 11.60
CA TRP A 336 6.92 4.45 11.01
C TRP A 336 6.45 4.45 9.55
N TYR A 337 6.83 3.44 8.76
CA TYR A 337 6.42 3.28 7.36
C TYR A 337 4.90 3.11 7.21
N GLU A 338 4.29 2.22 8.00
CA GLU A 338 2.83 2.01 7.97
C GLU A 338 2.07 3.23 8.50
N HIS A 339 2.59 3.89 9.55
CA HIS A 339 2.00 5.12 10.07
C HIS A 339 2.03 6.27 9.05
N ALA A 340 3.15 6.42 8.33
CA ALA A 340 3.29 7.39 7.25
C ALA A 340 2.28 7.14 6.11
N LYS A 341 2.06 5.88 5.72
CA LYS A 341 1.01 5.51 4.75
C LYS A 341 -0.38 5.87 5.25
N GLY A 342 -0.66 5.60 6.53
CA GLY A 342 -1.94 5.95 7.15
C GLY A 342 -2.19 7.47 7.16
N LEU A 343 -1.17 8.27 7.47
CA LEU A 343 -1.27 9.73 7.44
C LEU A 343 -1.45 10.29 6.03
N ALA A 344 -0.75 9.75 5.02
CA ALA A 344 -0.81 10.23 3.64
C ALA A 344 -2.08 9.78 2.89
N SER A 345 -2.60 8.58 3.17
CA SER A 345 -3.82 8.02 2.57
C SER A 345 -3.85 8.22 1.03
N THR A 346 -4.93 8.77 0.48
CA THR A 346 -5.08 9.06 -0.96
C THR A 346 -4.30 10.27 -1.44
N GLU A 347 -3.90 11.16 -0.54
CA GLU A 347 -3.11 12.35 -0.86
C GLU A 347 -1.65 12.00 -1.15
N ALA A 348 -1.17 10.80 -0.80
CA ALA A 348 0.22 10.38 -1.05
C ALA A 348 0.64 10.61 -2.52
N ALA A 349 -0.28 10.41 -3.47
CA ALA A 349 -0.03 10.60 -4.89
C ALA A 349 0.29 12.05 -5.27
N THR A 350 -0.20 13.02 -4.50
CA THR A 350 -0.03 14.46 -4.78
C THR A 350 1.31 15.01 -4.31
N SER A 351 2.08 14.24 -3.52
CA SER A 351 3.42 14.61 -3.09
C SER A 351 4.51 13.81 -3.83
N PRO A 352 5.23 14.44 -4.78
CA PRO A 352 6.41 13.82 -5.39
C PRO A 352 7.47 13.43 -4.36
N ARG A 353 7.59 14.20 -3.27
CA ARG A 353 8.55 13.96 -2.19
C ARG A 353 8.20 12.68 -1.43
N PHE A 354 6.95 12.54 -0.97
CA PHE A 354 6.46 11.33 -0.33
C PHE A 354 6.68 10.10 -1.22
N MET A 355 6.32 10.21 -2.50
CA MET A 355 6.45 9.09 -3.44
C MET A 355 7.90 8.67 -3.70
N SER A 356 8.82 9.63 -3.74
CA SER A 356 10.25 9.34 -3.85
C SER A 356 10.76 8.54 -2.65
N PHE A 357 10.31 8.87 -1.43
CA PHE A 357 10.70 8.18 -0.22
C PHE A 357 9.99 6.82 -0.09
N TYR A 358 8.70 6.77 -0.39
CA TYR A 358 7.88 5.55 -0.33
C TYR A 358 8.46 4.44 -1.20
N THR A 359 8.83 4.75 -2.45
CA THR A 359 9.36 3.74 -3.38
C THR A 359 10.62 3.08 -2.82
N ALA A 360 11.54 3.88 -2.27
CA ALA A 360 12.77 3.36 -1.65
C ALA A 360 12.50 2.66 -0.31
N ALA A 361 11.65 3.24 0.55
CA ALA A 361 11.28 2.67 1.83
C ALA A 361 10.62 1.30 1.66
N HIS A 362 9.67 1.17 0.73
CA HIS A 362 8.96 -0.08 0.46
C HIS A 362 9.92 -1.22 0.13
N VAL A 363 10.91 -0.97 -0.74
CA VAL A 363 11.94 -1.96 -1.08
C VAL A 363 12.77 -2.31 0.15
N HIS A 364 13.31 -1.32 0.85
CA HIS A 364 14.18 -1.56 2.00
C HIS A 364 13.46 -2.27 3.15
N ILE A 365 12.21 -1.88 3.45
CA ILE A 365 11.40 -2.49 4.51
C ILE A 365 11.08 -3.95 4.17
N ASN A 366 10.66 -4.24 2.94
CA ASN A 366 10.41 -5.62 2.52
C ASN A 366 11.68 -6.47 2.57
N ASP A 367 12.82 -5.93 2.13
CA ASP A 367 14.10 -6.64 2.21
C ASP A 367 14.50 -6.92 3.66
N LEU A 368 14.28 -5.96 4.57
CA LEU A 368 14.57 -6.10 6.00
C LEU A 368 13.69 -7.19 6.64
N ILE A 369 12.38 -7.18 6.38
CA ILE A 369 11.43 -8.20 6.85
C ILE A 369 11.85 -9.58 6.35
N ASN A 370 12.12 -9.70 5.06
CA ASN A 370 12.52 -10.97 4.46
C ASN A 370 13.86 -11.47 5.01
N MET A 371 14.81 -10.57 5.25
CA MET A 371 16.11 -10.88 5.82
C MET A 371 15.98 -11.35 7.28
N ALA A 372 15.15 -10.68 8.09
CA ALA A 372 14.85 -11.11 9.45
C ALA A 372 14.24 -12.53 9.47
N LYS A 373 13.28 -12.78 8.56
CA LYS A 373 12.64 -14.10 8.40
C LYS A 373 13.64 -15.18 7.98
N ARG A 374 14.55 -14.89 7.03
CA ARG A 374 15.60 -15.85 6.65
C ARG A 374 16.58 -16.17 7.78
N LYS A 375 16.92 -15.20 8.63
CA LYS A 375 17.78 -15.46 9.80
C LYS A 375 17.07 -16.34 10.83
N SER A 376 15.76 -16.17 11.05
CA SER A 376 15.02 -17.03 12.00
C SER A 376 14.99 -18.50 11.57
N TYR A 377 15.02 -18.75 10.25
CA TYR A 377 15.08 -20.09 9.65
C TYR A 377 16.38 -20.86 9.97
N GLU A 378 17.52 -20.17 10.08
CA GLU A 378 18.82 -20.83 10.27
C GLU A 378 18.95 -21.51 11.64
N ASN A 379 18.22 -21.01 12.64
CA ASN A 379 18.28 -21.49 14.02
C ASN A 379 17.40 -22.72 14.30
N GLN A 380 16.68 -23.24 13.31
CA GLN A 380 15.74 -24.34 13.50
C GLN A 380 16.42 -25.71 13.45
N ASN A 381 16.12 -26.57 14.44
CA ASN A 381 16.59 -27.96 14.48
C ASN A 381 15.89 -28.85 13.44
N ILE A 382 14.66 -28.52 13.08
CA ILE A 382 13.90 -29.15 12.00
C ILE A 382 13.78 -28.14 10.86
N ARG A 383 14.26 -28.51 9.67
CA ARG A 383 14.20 -27.65 8.49
C ARG A 383 13.56 -28.41 7.34
N ILE A 384 12.39 -27.96 6.90
CA ILE A 384 11.65 -28.54 5.77
C ILE A 384 11.70 -27.54 4.63
N PHE A 385 12.44 -27.87 3.57
CA PHE A 385 12.65 -26.98 2.43
C PHE A 385 11.50 -27.08 1.42
N VAL A 386 10.86 -25.96 1.15
CA VAL A 386 9.72 -25.84 0.22
C VAL A 386 10.25 -25.30 -1.12
N SER A 387 10.32 -26.16 -2.13
CA SER A 387 10.90 -25.79 -3.44
C SER A 387 9.92 -25.03 -4.33
N ALA A 388 10.27 -23.81 -4.75
CA ALA A 388 9.44 -22.93 -5.57
C ALA A 388 10.17 -22.40 -6.82
N HIS A 389 9.48 -22.39 -7.96
CA HIS A 389 9.99 -21.86 -9.24
C HIS A 389 9.20 -20.63 -9.74
N LYS A 390 8.20 -20.21 -8.98
CA LYS A 390 7.35 -19.04 -9.20
C LYS A 390 6.95 -18.42 -7.85
N PRO A 391 6.51 -17.15 -7.81
CA PRO A 391 5.99 -16.54 -6.58
C PRO A 391 4.78 -17.28 -6.01
N VAL A 392 4.84 -17.65 -4.74
CA VAL A 392 3.80 -18.43 -4.04
C VAL A 392 3.48 -17.86 -2.66
N GLU A 393 2.29 -18.16 -2.16
CA GLU A 393 1.95 -17.97 -0.74
C GLU A 393 2.74 -18.92 0.15
N LEU A 394 2.98 -18.50 1.39
CA LEU A 394 3.74 -19.25 2.38
C LEU A 394 2.96 -19.36 3.69
N PHE A 395 3.04 -20.51 4.34
CA PHE A 395 2.58 -20.64 5.71
C PHE A 395 3.45 -19.82 6.67
N ASP A 396 2.85 -19.35 7.76
CA ASP A 396 3.61 -18.68 8.81
C ASP A 396 4.31 -19.72 9.68
N SER A 397 5.53 -20.07 9.28
CA SER A 397 6.34 -21.12 9.90
C SER A 397 7.82 -20.81 9.71
N SER A 398 8.61 -21.04 10.77
CA SER A 398 10.08 -21.00 10.70
C SER A 398 10.67 -22.34 10.27
N ILE A 399 9.92 -23.44 10.41
CA ILE A 399 10.32 -24.80 10.00
C ILE A 399 10.11 -25.02 8.49
N LEU A 400 9.03 -24.51 7.90
CA LEU A 400 8.73 -24.58 6.47
C LEU A 400 9.45 -23.45 5.72
N GLN A 401 10.60 -23.78 5.13
CA GLN A 401 11.56 -22.80 4.62
C GLN A 401 11.56 -22.76 3.09
N PRO A 402 11.15 -21.65 2.46
CA PRO A 402 11.12 -21.53 1.00
C PRO A 402 12.54 -21.53 0.39
N VAL A 403 12.69 -22.24 -0.72
CA VAL A 403 13.88 -22.22 -1.57
C VAL A 403 13.48 -21.98 -3.01
N GLN A 404 14.04 -20.94 -3.63
CA GLN A 404 13.91 -20.71 -5.06
C GLN A 404 14.86 -21.64 -5.81
N VAL A 405 14.32 -22.40 -6.76
CA VAL A 405 15.08 -23.37 -7.54
C VAL A 405 15.53 -22.82 -8.90
N GLY A 406 16.64 -23.32 -9.41
CA GLY A 406 17.18 -22.95 -10.72
C GLY A 406 17.69 -21.50 -10.78
N CYS A 407 18.09 -20.94 -9.63
CA CYS A 407 18.53 -19.55 -9.49
C CYS A 407 19.67 -19.18 -10.45
N SER A 408 20.60 -20.10 -10.74
CA SER A 408 21.72 -19.87 -11.67
C SER A 408 21.29 -19.60 -13.12
N LEU A 409 20.09 -20.03 -13.52
CA LEU A 409 19.55 -19.87 -14.87
C LEU A 409 18.57 -18.68 -14.98
N ARG A 410 18.42 -17.91 -13.89
CA ARG A 410 17.34 -16.93 -13.73
C ARG A 410 17.86 -15.57 -13.28
N ASN A 411 17.26 -14.52 -13.83
CA ASN A 411 17.55 -13.12 -13.47
C ASN A 411 16.65 -12.62 -12.32
N ASP A 412 15.53 -13.28 -12.05
CA ASP A 412 14.65 -12.95 -10.92
C ASP A 412 15.11 -13.65 -9.64
N ARG A 413 15.04 -12.93 -8.52
CA ARG A 413 15.34 -13.44 -7.18
C ARG A 413 14.16 -13.19 -6.27
N PHE A 414 13.68 -14.23 -5.62
CA PHE A 414 12.63 -14.14 -4.63
C PHE A 414 13.24 -13.64 -3.33
N PRO A 415 12.92 -12.40 -2.88
CA PRO A 415 13.56 -11.83 -1.71
C PRO A 415 13.18 -12.58 -0.44
N TRP A 416 12.09 -13.35 -0.41
CA TRP A 416 11.61 -14.14 0.73
C TRP A 416 12.18 -15.58 0.80
N ALA A 417 12.90 -16.05 -0.22
CA ALA A 417 13.41 -17.43 -0.29
C ALA A 417 14.92 -17.52 -0.06
N PHE A 418 15.40 -18.69 0.34
CA PHE A 418 16.78 -19.08 0.06
C PHE A 418 16.96 -19.30 -1.45
N HIS A 419 18.20 -19.24 -1.94
CA HIS A 419 18.52 -19.45 -3.35
C HIS A 419 19.41 -20.69 -3.48
N ASP A 420 19.00 -21.62 -4.33
CA ASP A 420 19.71 -22.89 -4.53
C ASP A 420 21.07 -22.75 -5.24
N ASP A 421 21.46 -21.54 -5.67
CA ASP A 421 22.74 -21.24 -6.33
C ASP A 421 23.83 -20.73 -5.36
N LYS A 422 23.55 -20.71 -4.06
CA LYS A 422 24.51 -20.29 -3.02
C LYS A 422 25.32 -21.46 -2.49
N GLY A 423 26.58 -21.21 -2.14
CA GLY A 423 27.45 -22.26 -1.60
C GLY A 423 27.70 -23.40 -2.60
N ASN A 424 27.85 -24.63 -2.13
CA ASN A 424 28.03 -25.78 -3.01
C ASN A 424 26.66 -26.25 -3.54
N ASN A 425 26.49 -26.22 -4.86
CA ASN A 425 25.20 -26.41 -5.49
C ASN A 425 25.26 -27.03 -6.89
N ILE A 426 24.08 -27.37 -7.42
CA ILE A 426 23.83 -27.85 -8.79
C ILE A 426 22.63 -27.11 -9.41
N SER A 427 22.47 -25.83 -9.08
CA SER A 427 21.31 -25.03 -9.49
C SER A 427 21.11 -25.01 -11.01
N ASP A 428 22.19 -25.05 -11.77
CA ASP A 428 22.21 -25.05 -13.24
C ASP A 428 21.61 -26.33 -13.84
N LEU A 429 21.56 -27.40 -13.06
CA LEU A 429 20.97 -28.68 -13.45
C LEU A 429 19.47 -28.78 -13.12
N ASN A 430 18.84 -27.71 -12.61
CA ASN A 430 17.42 -27.70 -12.25
C ASN A 430 16.46 -28.16 -13.37
N PRO A 431 16.68 -27.85 -14.67
CA PRO A 431 15.83 -28.37 -15.75
C PRO A 431 15.78 -29.91 -15.80
N MET A 432 16.81 -30.59 -15.30
CA MET A 432 16.91 -32.05 -15.23
C MET A 432 16.54 -32.60 -13.85
N TYR A 433 17.11 -32.01 -12.80
CA TYR A 433 17.03 -32.49 -11.42
C TYR A 433 15.79 -31.97 -10.68
N CYS A 434 15.09 -30.98 -11.22
CA CYS A 434 13.91 -30.38 -10.61
C CYS A 434 14.19 -29.99 -9.14
N GLU A 435 13.31 -30.34 -8.20
CA GLU A 435 13.42 -30.02 -6.78
C GLU A 435 14.65 -30.68 -6.09
N LEU A 436 15.33 -31.64 -6.74
CA LEU A 436 16.56 -32.23 -6.20
C LEU A 436 17.72 -31.22 -6.13
N THR A 437 17.66 -30.09 -6.84
CA THR A 437 18.67 -29.04 -6.67
C THR A 437 18.60 -28.43 -5.26
N THR A 438 17.39 -28.26 -4.72
CA THR A 438 17.16 -27.92 -3.31
C THR A 438 17.68 -29.02 -2.39
N GLN A 439 17.43 -30.28 -2.72
CA GLN A 439 17.93 -31.41 -1.92
C GLN A 439 19.45 -31.45 -1.84
N TYR A 440 20.13 -31.30 -2.98
CA TYR A 440 21.59 -31.24 -3.05
C TYR A 440 22.12 -30.03 -2.28
N TRP A 441 21.51 -28.86 -2.48
CA TRP A 441 21.89 -27.65 -1.78
C TRP A 441 21.76 -27.81 -0.25
N ALA A 442 20.64 -28.34 0.23
CA ALA A 442 20.44 -28.62 1.65
C ALA A 442 21.45 -29.65 2.19
N TRP A 443 21.82 -30.66 1.39
CA TRP A 443 22.84 -31.64 1.75
C TRP A 443 24.22 -31.00 1.98
N LYS A 444 24.61 -30.03 1.16
CA LYS A 444 25.94 -29.42 1.23
C LYS A 444 26.04 -28.20 2.15
N ASN A 445 24.94 -27.50 2.40
CA ASN A 445 24.98 -26.16 3.02
C ASN A 445 24.24 -26.05 4.36
N THR A 446 23.69 -27.14 4.92
CA THR A 446 22.90 -27.09 6.17
C THR A 446 23.35 -28.13 7.19
N SER A 447 23.09 -27.87 8.48
CA SER A 447 23.50 -28.73 9.61
C SER A 447 22.40 -29.07 10.62
N SER A 448 21.12 -28.77 10.32
CA SER A 448 19.97 -29.09 11.18
C SER A 448 19.84 -30.59 11.49
N GLU A 449 19.24 -30.93 12.63
CA GLU A 449 19.02 -32.32 13.07
C GLU A 449 18.09 -33.08 12.14
N TYR A 450 17.02 -32.44 11.67
CA TYR A 450 16.11 -32.99 10.65
C TYR A 450 16.15 -32.15 9.38
N VAL A 451 16.06 -32.85 8.26
CA VAL A 451 15.95 -32.26 6.91
C VAL A 451 14.74 -32.86 6.22
N GLY A 452 13.88 -32.01 5.71
CA GLY A 452 12.75 -32.44 4.90
C GLY A 452 12.54 -31.61 3.65
N PHE A 453 11.66 -32.09 2.78
CA PHE A 453 11.32 -31.43 1.51
C PHE A 453 9.82 -31.49 1.26
N CYS A 454 9.29 -30.34 0.83
CA CYS A 454 7.94 -30.14 0.31
C CYS A 454 8.03 -29.45 -1.05
N HIS A 455 6.94 -29.51 -1.82
CA HIS A 455 6.80 -28.69 -3.03
C HIS A 455 6.08 -27.40 -2.67
N TYR A 456 6.23 -26.36 -3.50
CA TYR A 456 5.52 -25.07 -3.32
C TYR A 456 3.99 -25.16 -3.19
N ARG A 457 3.40 -26.30 -3.58
CA ARG A 457 1.96 -26.54 -3.52
C ARG A 457 1.58 -27.88 -2.91
N ARG A 458 2.54 -28.62 -2.36
CA ARG A 458 2.29 -29.93 -1.73
C ARG A 458 2.97 -30.02 -0.38
N TYR A 459 2.18 -30.30 0.65
CA TYR A 459 2.61 -30.32 2.04
C TYR A 459 2.11 -31.59 2.74
N PHE A 460 2.79 -31.97 3.81
CA PHE A 460 2.32 -33.03 4.70
C PHE A 460 1.15 -32.53 5.54
N ASP A 461 0.19 -33.41 5.81
CA ASP A 461 -0.83 -33.17 6.83
C ASP A 461 -0.39 -33.74 8.18
N PHE A 462 -0.19 -32.88 9.18
CA PHE A 462 0.24 -33.25 10.53
C PHE A 462 -0.92 -33.32 11.53
N SER A 463 -2.15 -33.07 11.10
CA SER A 463 -3.32 -32.98 11.99
C SER A 463 -3.71 -34.31 12.64
N GLY A 464 -3.27 -35.43 12.06
CA GLY A 464 -3.71 -36.78 12.44
C GLY A 464 -5.18 -37.07 12.09
N THR A 465 -5.88 -36.14 11.45
CA THR A 465 -7.25 -36.30 10.97
C THR A 465 -7.22 -36.86 9.56
N ARG A 466 -7.94 -37.96 9.32
CA ARG A 466 -8.03 -38.49 7.94
C ARG A 466 -8.90 -37.57 7.10
N HIS A 467 -8.37 -37.13 5.96
CA HIS A 467 -9.10 -36.38 4.95
C HIS A 467 -9.33 -37.20 3.68
N ASP A 468 -10.37 -36.83 2.93
CA ASP A 468 -10.68 -37.43 1.63
C ASP A 468 -9.61 -37.10 0.60
N GLU A 469 -9.23 -38.10 -0.20
CA GLU A 469 -8.20 -38.01 -1.22
C GLU A 469 -8.80 -38.19 -2.62
N ASN A 470 -8.15 -37.57 -3.61
CA ASN A 470 -8.43 -37.86 -5.01
C ASN A 470 -7.93 -39.27 -5.41
N ILE A 471 -8.16 -39.67 -6.66
CA ILE A 471 -7.72 -40.98 -7.19
C ILE A 471 -6.19 -41.18 -7.19
N TYR A 472 -5.42 -40.10 -7.07
CA TYR A 472 -3.95 -40.12 -7.00
C TYR A 472 -3.43 -40.12 -5.57
N GLY A 473 -4.32 -40.12 -4.56
CA GLY A 473 -3.94 -40.15 -3.15
C GLY A 473 -3.52 -38.79 -2.58
N GLU A 474 -3.97 -37.68 -3.17
CA GLU A 474 -3.74 -36.31 -2.68
C GLU A 474 -5.03 -35.74 -2.10
N ILE A 475 -4.94 -35.04 -0.95
CA ILE A 475 -6.00 -34.17 -0.46
C ILE A 475 -6.01 -32.92 -1.33
N MET A 476 -7.14 -32.60 -1.97
CA MET A 476 -7.24 -31.38 -2.78
C MET A 476 -7.77 -30.23 -1.94
N ASP A 477 -6.99 -29.16 -1.85
CA ASP A 477 -7.41 -27.88 -1.27
C ASP A 477 -7.06 -26.74 -2.23
N ASP A 478 -7.56 -25.54 -1.99
CA ASP A 478 -7.39 -24.40 -2.89
C ASP A 478 -6.23 -23.51 -2.49
N PHE A 479 -6.20 -23.06 -1.25
CA PHE A 479 -5.41 -21.91 -0.82
C PHE A 479 -4.42 -22.23 0.28
N ILE A 480 -3.26 -21.57 0.25
CA ILE A 480 -2.30 -21.53 1.35
C ILE A 480 -2.64 -20.28 2.19
N ASP A 481 -3.18 -20.49 3.38
CA ASP A 481 -3.65 -19.44 4.30
C ASP A 481 -3.72 -19.93 5.75
N ALA A 482 -4.12 -19.06 6.68
CA ALA A 482 -4.21 -19.41 8.10
C ALA A 482 -5.24 -20.52 8.39
N ALA A 483 -6.30 -20.62 7.58
CA ALA A 483 -7.34 -21.64 7.75
C ALA A 483 -6.81 -23.03 7.38
N SER A 484 -6.19 -23.16 6.22
CA SER A 484 -5.51 -24.39 5.79
C SER A 484 -4.33 -24.74 6.70
N GLN A 485 -3.57 -23.75 7.19
CA GLN A 485 -2.49 -23.98 8.15
C GLN A 485 -3.00 -24.68 9.42
N LYS A 486 -4.10 -24.17 9.99
CA LYS A 486 -4.75 -24.75 11.16
C LYS A 486 -5.34 -26.13 10.87
N LYS A 487 -5.99 -26.29 9.72
CA LYS A 487 -6.65 -27.54 9.29
C LYS A 487 -5.67 -28.71 9.22
N TYR A 488 -4.47 -28.47 8.69
CA TYR A 488 -3.44 -29.49 8.44
C TYR A 488 -2.30 -29.47 9.48
N SER A 489 -2.42 -28.66 10.53
CA SER A 489 -1.42 -28.50 11.59
C SER A 489 -0.01 -28.18 11.06
N LEU A 490 0.05 -27.20 10.16
CA LEU A 490 1.27 -26.73 9.49
C LEU A 490 1.98 -25.59 10.25
N ASP A 491 1.69 -25.43 11.54
CA ASP A 491 2.41 -24.56 12.48
C ASP A 491 3.65 -25.25 13.07
N ASP A 492 4.60 -24.45 13.55
CA ASP A 492 5.89 -24.94 14.04
C ASP A 492 5.75 -25.92 15.22
N GLU A 493 4.84 -25.64 16.17
CA GLU A 493 4.63 -26.46 17.38
C GLU A 493 4.13 -27.87 17.00
N SER A 494 3.12 -27.95 16.13
CA SER A 494 2.56 -29.21 15.68
C SER A 494 3.56 -30.05 14.89
N ILE A 495 4.29 -29.41 13.97
CA ILE A 495 5.32 -30.07 13.17
C ILE A 495 6.43 -30.62 14.08
N GLU A 496 6.95 -29.81 15.02
CA GLU A 496 8.02 -30.23 15.92
C GLU A 496 7.61 -31.42 16.78
N LYS A 497 6.42 -31.34 17.40
CA LYS A 497 5.87 -32.41 18.24
C LYS A 497 5.71 -33.72 17.47
N PHE A 498 5.27 -33.67 16.21
CA PHE A 498 5.13 -34.87 15.39
C PHE A 498 6.49 -35.42 14.96
N VAL A 499 7.35 -34.56 14.39
CA VAL A 499 8.62 -34.95 13.77
C VAL A 499 9.57 -35.58 14.77
N ALA A 500 9.65 -35.06 16.00
CA ALA A 500 10.57 -35.53 17.04
C ALA A 500 10.41 -37.03 17.42
N GLN A 501 9.28 -37.65 17.06
CA GLN A 501 8.97 -39.04 17.40
C GLN A 501 9.54 -40.06 16.41
N TYR A 502 9.96 -39.64 15.23
CA TYR A 502 10.30 -40.51 14.10
C TYR A 502 11.70 -40.24 13.56
N ASP A 503 12.29 -41.23 12.89
CA ASP A 503 13.56 -41.09 12.19
C ASP A 503 13.38 -40.74 10.71
N VAL A 504 12.30 -41.24 10.10
CA VAL A 504 11.90 -41.02 8.71
C VAL A 504 10.39 -40.80 8.62
N ILE A 505 9.97 -39.77 7.91
CA ILE A 505 8.58 -39.45 7.63
C ILE A 505 8.47 -39.28 6.11
N THR A 506 7.44 -39.85 5.51
CA THR A 506 7.23 -39.80 4.05
C THR A 506 5.74 -39.86 3.74
N THR A 507 5.36 -39.68 2.48
CA THR A 507 3.96 -39.85 2.05
C THR A 507 3.49 -41.30 2.20
N GLU A 508 2.19 -41.48 2.36
CA GLU A 508 1.56 -42.80 2.36
C GLU A 508 1.83 -43.62 1.10
N ARG A 509 1.90 -44.93 1.30
CA ARG A 509 1.89 -45.90 0.21
C ARG A 509 0.52 -45.92 -0.49
N LYS A 510 0.50 -45.79 -1.82
CA LYS A 510 -0.72 -45.85 -2.65
C LYS A 510 -0.68 -47.05 -3.58
N ASP A 511 -1.81 -47.76 -3.67
CA ASP A 511 -2.00 -48.89 -4.59
C ASP A 511 -2.45 -48.38 -5.96
N ILE A 512 -1.58 -48.49 -6.96
CA ILE A 512 -1.83 -47.96 -8.30
C ILE A 512 -2.92 -48.73 -9.04
N ARG A 513 -3.28 -49.95 -8.61
CA ARG A 513 -4.33 -50.74 -9.28
C ARG A 513 -5.70 -50.09 -9.21
N THR A 514 -5.88 -49.18 -8.26
CA THR A 514 -7.11 -48.41 -8.06
C THR A 514 -7.41 -47.47 -9.24
N TYR A 515 -6.40 -47.02 -9.99
CA TYR A 515 -6.57 -46.11 -11.13
C TYR A 515 -5.86 -46.56 -12.42
N ALA A 516 -4.79 -47.36 -12.34
CA ALA A 516 -4.04 -47.86 -13.49
C ALA A 516 -4.48 -49.26 -13.96
N GLY A 517 -5.39 -49.92 -13.23
CA GLY A 517 -5.93 -51.25 -13.55
C GLY A 517 -5.25 -52.39 -12.78
N GLN A 518 -5.94 -53.54 -12.69
CA GLN A 518 -5.58 -54.65 -11.80
C GLN A 518 -4.21 -55.30 -12.07
N ASN A 519 -3.75 -55.27 -13.32
CA ASN A 519 -2.46 -55.86 -13.72
C ASN A 519 -1.32 -54.83 -13.77
N ALA A 520 -1.58 -53.56 -13.39
CA ALA A 520 -0.58 -52.51 -13.49
C ALA A 520 0.52 -52.71 -12.43
N THR A 521 1.77 -52.63 -12.88
CA THR A 521 2.97 -52.62 -12.03
C THR A 521 3.58 -51.22 -12.02
N LEU A 522 4.46 -50.92 -11.05
CA LEU A 522 5.13 -49.62 -11.02
C LEU A 522 6.05 -49.40 -12.24
N ARG A 523 6.62 -50.47 -12.81
CA ARG A 523 7.31 -50.38 -14.10
C ARG A 523 6.38 -50.04 -15.25
N SER A 524 5.22 -50.71 -15.36
CA SER A 524 4.25 -50.40 -16.42
C SER A 524 3.59 -49.04 -16.24
N GLN A 525 3.48 -48.55 -15.00
CA GLN A 525 3.01 -47.19 -14.71
C GLN A 525 3.98 -46.13 -15.23
N TYR A 526 5.29 -46.38 -15.12
CA TYR A 526 6.31 -45.51 -15.72
C TYR A 526 6.26 -45.55 -17.25
N ASP A 527 6.16 -46.76 -17.83
CA ASP A 527 6.08 -46.99 -19.28
C ASP A 527 4.83 -46.35 -19.92
N ALA A 528 3.71 -46.31 -19.18
CA ALA A 528 2.47 -45.70 -19.65
C ALA A 528 2.50 -44.16 -19.67
N ALA A 529 3.55 -43.50 -19.15
CA ALA A 529 3.64 -42.05 -19.15
C ALA A 529 4.14 -41.53 -20.52
N ASP A 530 3.27 -40.83 -21.26
CA ASP A 530 3.50 -40.35 -22.64
C ASP A 530 4.83 -39.61 -22.91
N LYS A 531 5.47 -39.10 -21.87
CA LYS A 531 6.66 -38.24 -21.95
C LYS A 531 7.91 -38.85 -21.31
N LEU A 532 7.83 -40.08 -20.81
CA LEU A 532 8.94 -40.81 -20.19
C LEU A 532 9.31 -42.04 -21.05
N PHE A 533 10.55 -42.51 -20.89
CA PHE A 533 11.04 -43.69 -21.60
C PHE A 533 11.39 -44.79 -20.60
N VAL A 534 10.78 -45.96 -20.72
CA VAL A 534 11.00 -47.07 -19.78
C VAL A 534 12.46 -47.55 -19.80
N GLU A 535 13.17 -47.36 -20.91
CA GLU A 535 14.59 -47.65 -21.05
C GLU A 535 15.46 -46.82 -20.08
N ASP A 536 15.04 -45.59 -19.75
CA ASP A 536 15.72 -44.76 -18.76
C ASP A 536 15.61 -45.37 -17.36
N LEU A 537 14.42 -45.90 -17.03
CA LEU A 537 14.18 -46.61 -15.77
C LEU A 537 14.99 -47.92 -15.69
N ASP A 538 15.01 -48.71 -16.76
CA ASP A 538 15.82 -49.94 -16.82
C ASP A 538 17.32 -49.64 -16.68
N LYS A 539 17.78 -48.54 -17.29
CA LYS A 539 19.17 -48.11 -17.23
C LYS A 539 19.57 -47.69 -15.82
N ILE A 540 18.79 -46.86 -15.12
CA ILE A 540 19.13 -46.47 -13.74
C ILE A 540 19.12 -47.68 -12.80
N VAL A 541 18.23 -48.66 -13.02
CA VAL A 541 18.21 -49.91 -12.26
C VAL A 541 19.45 -50.75 -12.55
N SER A 542 19.94 -50.78 -13.79
CA SER A 542 21.21 -51.42 -14.13
C SER A 542 22.40 -50.74 -13.44
N ILE A 543 22.42 -49.40 -13.40
CA ILE A 543 23.45 -48.63 -12.67
C ILE A 543 23.38 -48.96 -11.17
N LEU A 544 22.18 -48.97 -10.59
CA LEU A 544 21.94 -49.33 -9.20
C LEU A 544 22.47 -50.73 -8.89
N LYS A 545 22.11 -51.75 -9.68
CA LYS A 545 22.57 -53.13 -9.45
C LYS A 545 24.07 -53.31 -9.61
N LYS A 546 24.73 -52.46 -10.40
CA LYS A 546 26.19 -52.45 -10.59
C LYS A 546 26.91 -51.82 -9.40
N GLN A 547 26.45 -50.66 -8.92
CA GLN A 547 27.09 -49.93 -7.83
C GLN A 547 26.71 -50.47 -6.44
N HIS A 548 25.45 -50.87 -6.28
CA HIS A 548 24.82 -51.29 -5.02
C HIS A 548 24.02 -52.58 -5.23
N PRO A 549 24.68 -53.72 -5.50
CA PRO A 549 24.02 -54.99 -5.80
C PRO A 549 23.05 -55.45 -4.70
N GLU A 550 23.28 -55.05 -3.44
CA GLU A 550 22.43 -55.33 -2.29
C GLU A 550 21.02 -54.72 -2.37
N TYR A 551 20.80 -53.70 -3.20
CA TYR A 551 19.48 -53.10 -3.48
C TYR A 551 18.77 -53.78 -4.67
N GLY A 552 19.43 -54.68 -5.39
CA GLY A 552 18.91 -55.24 -6.64
C GLY A 552 17.58 -55.98 -6.49
N GLN A 553 17.44 -56.78 -5.43
CA GLN A 553 16.18 -57.48 -5.15
C GLN A 553 15.05 -56.54 -4.73
N ASP A 554 15.39 -55.42 -4.08
CA ASP A 554 14.44 -54.42 -3.62
C ASP A 554 13.90 -53.60 -4.79
N ALA A 555 14.76 -53.30 -5.76
CA ALA A 555 14.38 -52.70 -7.04
C ALA A 555 13.42 -53.60 -7.83
N ASP A 556 13.75 -54.89 -7.98
CA ASP A 556 12.88 -55.84 -8.69
C ASP A 556 11.53 -56.01 -7.99
N LYS A 557 11.53 -56.10 -6.64
CA LYS A 557 10.32 -56.17 -5.83
C LYS A 557 9.43 -54.93 -5.99
N PHE A 558 10.02 -53.74 -5.96
CA PHE A 558 9.29 -52.49 -6.12
C PHE A 558 8.68 -52.35 -7.51
N LEU A 559 9.48 -52.57 -8.56
CA LEU A 559 9.07 -52.35 -9.95
C LEU A 559 8.02 -53.35 -10.44
N SER A 560 8.11 -54.60 -9.95
CA SER A 560 7.09 -55.64 -10.19
C SER A 560 5.84 -55.48 -9.31
N GLY A 561 5.92 -54.64 -8.28
CA GLY A 561 4.85 -54.39 -7.33
C GLY A 561 3.80 -53.39 -7.80
N HIS A 562 2.82 -53.16 -6.93
CA HIS A 562 1.63 -52.33 -7.19
C HIS A 562 1.52 -51.12 -6.25
N VAL A 563 2.41 -51.01 -5.27
CA VAL A 563 2.28 -50.06 -4.16
C VAL A 563 3.53 -49.20 -4.08
N GLY A 564 3.37 -47.88 -4.12
CA GLY A 564 4.47 -46.92 -4.09
C GLY A 564 4.12 -45.63 -3.37
N ARG A 565 5.14 -44.89 -2.97
CA ARG A 565 5.06 -43.54 -2.41
C ARG A 565 5.38 -42.53 -3.50
N PHE A 566 4.61 -41.46 -3.60
CA PHE A 566 4.72 -40.48 -4.67
C PHE A 566 5.01 -39.09 -4.09
N CYS A 567 5.56 -38.20 -4.92
CA CYS A 567 5.89 -36.80 -4.63
C CYS A 567 7.26 -36.50 -4.00
N ASN A 568 8.31 -37.32 -4.09
CA ASN A 568 9.68 -36.96 -3.63
C ASN A 568 9.76 -36.21 -2.28
N MET A 569 8.82 -36.48 -1.36
CA MET A 569 8.61 -35.73 -0.13
C MET A 569 8.96 -36.61 1.06
N PHE A 570 9.84 -36.12 1.92
CA PHE A 570 10.26 -36.82 3.13
C PHE A 570 10.77 -35.85 4.18
N ILE A 571 10.86 -36.30 5.43
CA ILE A 571 11.58 -35.67 6.53
C ILE A 571 12.42 -36.75 7.17
N MET A 572 13.73 -36.54 7.27
CA MET A 572 14.67 -37.54 7.76
C MET A 572 15.61 -36.92 8.80
N LYS A 573 16.02 -37.72 9.80
CA LYS A 573 17.19 -37.37 10.61
C LYS A 573 18.41 -37.16 9.72
N ARG A 574 19.25 -36.19 10.09
CA ARG A 574 20.44 -35.77 9.34
C ARG A 574 21.32 -36.93 8.88
N LYS A 575 21.56 -37.90 9.77
CA LYS A 575 22.40 -39.07 9.43
C LYS A 575 21.80 -39.88 8.27
N ILE A 576 20.49 -40.12 8.30
CA ILE A 576 19.76 -40.87 7.26
C ILE A 576 19.68 -40.05 5.98
N PHE A 577 19.41 -38.75 6.09
CA PHE A 577 19.40 -37.84 4.94
C PHE A 577 20.75 -37.80 4.20
N ASN A 578 21.85 -37.70 4.96
CA ASN A 578 23.20 -37.70 4.39
C ASN A 578 23.54 -39.02 3.70
N ASP A 579 23.15 -40.15 4.30
CA ASP A 579 23.31 -41.49 3.74
C ASP A 579 22.53 -41.63 2.43
N TYR A 580 21.26 -41.22 2.43
CA TYR A 580 20.41 -41.22 1.25
C TYR A 580 20.98 -40.36 0.12
N CYS A 581 21.45 -39.14 0.41
CA CYS A 581 22.03 -38.28 -0.62
C CYS A 581 23.35 -38.83 -1.17
N ALA A 582 24.21 -39.40 -0.30
CA ALA A 582 25.45 -40.03 -0.71
C ALA A 582 25.22 -41.27 -1.60
N TRP A 583 24.08 -41.94 -1.45
CA TRP A 583 23.64 -43.03 -2.32
C TRP A 583 22.96 -42.54 -3.62
N LEU A 584 22.05 -41.56 -3.52
CA LEU A 584 21.22 -41.11 -4.64
C LEU A 584 22.00 -40.36 -5.72
N PHE A 585 22.78 -39.34 -5.33
CA PHE A 585 23.38 -38.42 -6.31
C PHE A 585 24.39 -39.09 -7.25
N PRO A 586 25.31 -39.98 -6.78
CA PRO A 586 26.21 -40.70 -7.69
C PRO A 586 25.50 -41.56 -8.73
N LEU A 587 24.35 -42.16 -8.38
CA LEU A 587 23.54 -42.93 -9.34
C LEU A 587 22.96 -42.03 -10.44
N LEU A 588 22.42 -40.87 -10.06
CA LEU A 588 21.88 -39.90 -11.00
C LEU A 588 22.99 -39.27 -11.86
N GLU A 589 24.17 -39.00 -11.29
CA GLU A 589 25.34 -38.49 -12.03
C GLU A 589 25.84 -39.49 -13.10
N GLU A 590 25.95 -40.79 -12.77
CA GLU A 590 26.28 -41.82 -13.79
C GLU A 590 25.17 -41.91 -14.85
N PHE A 591 23.90 -41.80 -14.48
CA PHE A 591 22.81 -41.80 -15.46
C PHE A 591 22.90 -40.59 -16.41
N VAL A 592 23.00 -39.38 -15.88
CA VAL A 592 23.04 -38.14 -16.69
C VAL A 592 24.27 -38.11 -17.59
N SER A 593 25.44 -38.53 -17.09
CA SER A 593 26.68 -38.54 -17.88
C SER A 593 26.69 -39.60 -18.99
N THR A 594 25.84 -40.63 -18.89
CA THR A 594 25.81 -41.73 -19.86
C THR A 594 24.58 -41.72 -20.77
N THR A 595 23.60 -40.84 -20.55
CA THR A 595 22.34 -40.76 -21.31
C THR A 595 22.32 -39.53 -22.22
N ASP A 596 22.15 -39.73 -23.53
CA ASP A 596 21.94 -38.62 -24.47
C ASP A 596 20.49 -38.13 -24.42
N MET A 597 20.27 -37.04 -23.69
CA MET A 597 18.96 -36.37 -23.57
C MET A 597 18.79 -35.19 -24.56
N SER A 598 19.69 -35.02 -25.54
CA SER A 598 19.66 -33.86 -26.47
C SER A 598 18.39 -33.76 -27.32
N ARG A 599 17.66 -34.86 -27.45
CA ARG A 599 16.40 -34.96 -28.22
C ARG A 599 15.15 -35.04 -27.36
N TYR A 600 15.29 -34.95 -26.03
CA TYR A 600 14.16 -35.08 -25.11
C TYR A 600 13.27 -33.83 -25.16
N SER A 601 11.97 -34.03 -24.92
CA SER A 601 11.04 -32.91 -24.71
C SER A 601 11.38 -32.17 -23.40
N LYS A 602 10.84 -30.97 -23.18
CA LYS A 602 11.00 -30.25 -21.90
C LYS A 602 10.61 -31.10 -20.68
N GLU A 603 9.59 -31.94 -20.82
CA GLU A 603 9.20 -32.86 -19.75
C GLU A 603 10.16 -34.05 -19.66
N GLY A 604 10.60 -34.59 -20.79
CA GLY A 604 11.53 -35.72 -20.83
C GLY A 604 12.88 -35.38 -20.20
N VAL A 605 13.40 -34.16 -20.38
CA VAL A 605 14.68 -33.74 -19.76
C VAL A 605 14.64 -33.83 -18.22
N ARG A 606 13.44 -33.81 -17.62
CA ARG A 606 13.22 -33.96 -16.16
C ARG A 606 13.33 -35.40 -15.66
N THR A 607 13.66 -36.36 -16.53
CA THR A 607 13.81 -37.78 -16.18
C THR A 607 14.60 -38.04 -14.89
N PRO A 608 15.75 -37.39 -14.62
CA PRO A 608 16.46 -37.61 -13.35
C PRO A 608 15.59 -37.35 -12.09
N GLY A 609 14.76 -36.31 -12.10
CA GLY A 609 13.78 -36.06 -11.04
C GLY A 609 12.73 -37.17 -10.90
N HIS A 610 12.21 -37.67 -12.02
CA HIS A 610 11.23 -38.77 -12.06
C HIS A 610 11.82 -40.10 -11.57
N LEU A 611 13.09 -40.36 -11.88
CA LEU A 611 13.82 -41.55 -11.44
C LEU A 611 14.11 -41.51 -9.93
N ALA A 612 14.45 -40.34 -9.39
CA ALA A 612 14.68 -40.17 -7.95
C ALA A 612 13.47 -40.58 -7.10
N GLU A 613 12.24 -40.40 -7.59
CA GLU A 613 11.02 -40.85 -6.91
C GLU A 613 10.94 -42.37 -6.77
N ARG A 614 11.42 -43.09 -7.79
CA ARG A 614 11.47 -44.55 -7.76
C ARG A 614 12.62 -44.99 -6.85
N LEU A 615 13.76 -44.32 -6.93
CA LEU A 615 14.92 -44.60 -6.09
C LEU A 615 14.65 -44.37 -4.59
N LEU A 616 13.88 -43.34 -4.21
CA LEU A 616 13.46 -43.13 -2.82
C LEU A 616 12.69 -44.34 -2.28
N ASN A 617 11.74 -44.87 -3.06
CA ASN A 617 10.99 -46.05 -2.65
C ASN A 617 11.88 -47.28 -2.49
N ILE A 618 12.77 -47.51 -3.46
CA ILE A 618 13.72 -48.64 -3.41
C ILE A 618 14.63 -48.52 -2.20
N TYR A 619 15.13 -47.32 -1.91
CA TYR A 619 15.94 -47.04 -0.73
C TYR A 619 15.20 -47.39 0.56
N LEU A 620 13.97 -46.90 0.73
CA LEU A 620 13.17 -47.18 1.92
C LEU A 620 12.83 -48.67 2.06
N ILE A 621 12.45 -49.35 0.96
CA ILE A 621 12.15 -50.80 0.96
C ILE A 621 13.38 -51.61 1.38
N HIS A 622 14.57 -51.24 0.91
CA HIS A 622 15.81 -51.89 1.32
C HIS A 622 16.03 -51.79 2.83
N HIS A 623 15.90 -50.58 3.40
CA HIS A 623 16.10 -50.40 4.84
C HIS A 623 14.99 -51.01 5.70
N GLU A 624 13.75 -51.06 5.21
CA GLU A 624 12.67 -51.84 5.82
C GLU A 624 13.02 -53.34 5.87
N ARG A 625 13.58 -53.89 4.78
CA ARG A 625 14.02 -55.30 4.72
C ARG A 625 15.23 -55.59 5.60
N MET A 626 16.15 -54.63 5.74
CA MET A 626 17.35 -54.76 6.57
C MET A 626 17.08 -54.56 8.08
N GLU A 627 15.83 -54.32 8.47
CA GLU A 627 15.40 -54.14 9.87
C GLU A 627 16.26 -53.13 10.63
N THR A 628 16.52 -51.96 10.02
CA THR A 628 17.41 -50.92 10.57
C THR A 628 16.98 -50.35 11.92
N GLY A 629 15.77 -50.65 12.38
CA GLY A 629 15.19 -50.13 13.62
C GLY A 629 14.70 -48.68 13.53
N TRP A 630 14.61 -48.10 12.32
CA TRP A 630 14.07 -46.77 12.12
C TRP A 630 12.60 -46.69 12.51
N LYS A 631 12.24 -45.69 13.29
CA LYS A 631 10.84 -45.32 13.53
C LYS A 631 10.33 -44.54 12.33
N THR A 632 9.43 -45.12 11.55
CA THR A 632 8.90 -44.50 10.34
C THR A 632 7.46 -44.04 10.52
N ALA A 633 7.09 -42.88 9.97
CA ALA A 633 5.71 -42.44 9.84
C ALA A 633 5.34 -42.19 8.37
N GLU A 634 4.06 -42.37 8.06
CA GLU A 634 3.46 -42.05 6.77
C GLU A 634 2.36 -41.01 6.97
N LEU A 635 2.37 -39.94 6.17
CA LEU A 635 1.40 -38.83 6.26
C LEU A 635 0.69 -38.62 4.92
N GLN A 636 -0.55 -38.12 4.99
CA GLN A 636 -1.27 -37.67 3.80
C GLN A 636 -0.60 -36.42 3.20
N CYS A 637 -0.78 -36.24 1.88
CA CYS A 637 -0.24 -35.10 1.15
C CYS A 637 -1.40 -34.19 0.72
N VAL A 638 -1.38 -32.93 1.12
CA VAL A 638 -2.30 -31.90 0.61
C VAL A 638 -1.71 -31.23 -0.63
N HIS A 639 -2.54 -31.02 -1.65
CA HIS A 639 -2.23 -30.32 -2.90
C HIS A 639 -3.09 -29.06 -3.02
N PHE A 640 -2.44 -27.89 -3.03
CA PHE A 640 -3.08 -26.59 -3.20
C PHE A 640 -3.21 -26.21 -4.69
N ARG A 641 -4.44 -26.00 -5.15
CA ARG A 641 -4.74 -25.67 -6.56
C ARG A 641 -4.34 -24.25 -6.94
N ARG A 642 -4.36 -23.32 -5.98
CA ARG A 642 -4.06 -21.89 -6.16
C ARG A 642 -2.98 -21.42 -5.16
N PRO A 643 -1.73 -21.86 -5.33
CA PRO A 643 -0.62 -21.53 -4.42
C PRO A 643 0.04 -20.18 -4.73
N ASP A 644 -0.40 -19.47 -5.79
CA ASP A 644 0.26 -18.26 -6.28
C ASP A 644 0.22 -17.13 -5.25
N ARG A 645 1.32 -16.37 -5.14
CA ARG A 645 1.43 -15.26 -4.18
C ARG A 645 0.41 -14.18 -4.52
N ARG A 646 -0.39 -13.78 -3.54
CA ARG A 646 -1.30 -12.64 -3.62
C ARG A 646 -0.45 -11.37 -3.50
N MET A 647 -0.54 -10.51 -4.51
CA MET A 647 0.01 -9.17 -4.39
C MET A 647 -1.02 -8.29 -3.71
N PRO A 648 -0.65 -7.51 -2.67
CA PRO A 648 -1.56 -6.52 -2.11
C PRO A 648 -2.00 -5.56 -3.21
N PHE A 649 -3.28 -5.21 -3.22
CA PHE A 649 -3.88 -4.35 -4.24
C PHE A 649 -3.60 -2.87 -3.91
N GLU A 650 -2.32 -2.51 -3.87
CA GLU A 650 -1.86 -1.16 -3.52
C GLU A 650 -2.33 -0.12 -4.54
N ALA A 651 -2.46 1.15 -4.11
CA ALA A 651 -2.83 2.23 -5.01
C ALA A 651 -1.71 2.49 -6.05
N PRO A 652 -2.04 2.84 -7.30
CA PRO A 652 -1.09 2.97 -8.40
C PRO A 652 -0.31 4.31 -8.35
N TYR A 653 0.23 4.66 -7.18
CA TYR A 653 0.83 5.96 -6.91
C TYR A 653 1.91 6.38 -7.93
N ALA A 654 2.77 5.44 -8.35
CA ALA A 654 3.82 5.70 -9.33
C ALA A 654 3.25 6.11 -10.71
N LYS A 655 2.08 5.58 -11.10
CA LYS A 655 1.43 5.94 -12.36
C LYS A 655 0.70 7.28 -12.27
N ALA A 656 0.23 7.65 -11.07
CA ALA A 656 -0.50 8.90 -10.86
C ALA A 656 0.35 10.16 -11.11
N ASN A 657 1.68 10.05 -11.03
CA ASN A 657 2.63 11.10 -11.42
C ASN A 657 2.29 12.48 -10.83
N GLY A 658 1.99 12.55 -9.53
CA GLY A 658 1.66 13.81 -8.84
C GLY A 658 0.18 14.19 -8.85
N LYS A 659 -0.69 13.49 -9.60
CA LYS A 659 -2.13 13.76 -9.62
C LYS A 659 -2.85 13.08 -8.46
N GLN A 660 -3.90 13.70 -7.95
CA GLN A 660 -4.78 13.08 -6.95
C GLN A 660 -5.47 11.85 -7.55
N ILE A 661 -5.48 10.73 -6.82
CA ILE A 661 -6.09 9.49 -7.28
C ILE A 661 -7.57 9.44 -6.92
N ILE A 662 -8.42 9.15 -7.91
CA ILE A 662 -9.83 8.84 -7.74
C ILE A 662 -10.01 7.33 -7.98
N PRO A 663 -10.26 6.52 -6.93
CA PRO A 663 -10.57 5.11 -7.07
C PRO A 663 -12.00 4.90 -7.60
N VAL A 664 -12.11 4.26 -8.76
CA VAL A 664 -13.39 3.93 -9.41
C VAL A 664 -13.53 2.42 -9.51
N VAL A 665 -14.53 1.86 -8.83
CA VAL A 665 -14.69 0.42 -8.68
C VAL A 665 -15.92 -0.07 -9.42
N PHE A 666 -15.75 -1.16 -10.16
CA PHE A 666 -16.78 -1.89 -10.87
C PHE A 666 -16.79 -3.35 -10.42
N ALA A 667 -17.94 -4.01 -10.54
CA ALA A 667 -18.06 -5.47 -10.42
C ALA A 667 -18.69 -6.03 -11.70
N ALA A 668 -18.07 -7.06 -12.29
CA ALA A 668 -18.54 -7.65 -13.54
C ALA A 668 -18.07 -9.09 -13.75
N ASP A 669 -18.84 -9.84 -14.53
CA ASP A 669 -18.47 -11.13 -15.09
C ASP A 669 -17.95 -10.98 -16.54
N ASN A 670 -17.52 -12.09 -17.14
CA ASN A 670 -17.06 -12.09 -18.52
C ASN A 670 -18.13 -11.68 -19.56
N ASN A 671 -19.42 -11.88 -19.26
CA ASN A 671 -20.52 -11.51 -20.17
C ASN A 671 -20.76 -10.01 -20.22
N TYR A 672 -20.46 -9.31 -19.12
CA TYR A 672 -20.62 -7.86 -18.98
C TYR A 672 -19.46 -7.04 -19.54
N VAL A 673 -18.36 -7.67 -19.95
CA VAL A 673 -17.16 -6.98 -20.50
C VAL A 673 -17.50 -5.91 -21.56
N PRO A 674 -18.37 -6.15 -22.56
CA PRO A 674 -18.68 -5.12 -23.56
C PRO A 674 -19.41 -3.91 -22.97
N MET A 675 -20.32 -4.12 -22.02
CA MET A 675 -21.09 -3.07 -21.35
C MET A 675 -20.20 -2.28 -20.39
N LEU A 676 -19.43 -2.99 -19.55
CA LEU A 676 -18.45 -2.41 -18.65
C LEU A 676 -17.43 -1.54 -19.42
N THR A 677 -16.92 -2.03 -20.56
CA THR A 677 -16.00 -1.24 -21.41
C THR A 677 -16.66 0.04 -21.91
N THR A 678 -17.94 -0.02 -22.28
CA THR A 678 -18.70 1.17 -22.71
C THR A 678 -18.87 2.16 -21.56
N THR A 679 -19.20 1.68 -20.37
CA THR A 679 -19.35 2.51 -19.17
C THR A 679 -18.04 3.19 -18.81
N ILE A 680 -16.93 2.44 -18.62
CA ILE A 680 -15.61 3.00 -18.31
C ILE A 680 -15.17 4.00 -19.39
N TYR A 681 -15.43 3.70 -20.67
CA TYR A 681 -15.09 4.62 -21.75
C TYR A 681 -15.87 5.94 -21.65
N SER A 682 -17.18 5.89 -21.39
CA SER A 682 -17.98 7.09 -21.17
C SER A 682 -17.53 7.87 -19.94
N THR A 683 -17.11 7.18 -18.87
CA THR A 683 -16.52 7.81 -17.69
C THR A 683 -15.28 8.60 -18.06
N LEU A 684 -14.27 7.95 -18.65
CA LEU A 684 -12.97 8.57 -18.91
C LEU A 684 -13.03 9.67 -19.96
N LEU A 685 -13.92 9.56 -20.96
CA LEU A 685 -14.05 10.57 -22.01
C LEU A 685 -14.59 11.92 -21.47
N ASN A 686 -15.34 11.89 -20.35
CA ASN A 686 -15.96 13.07 -19.75
C ASN A 686 -15.32 13.48 -18.42
N ALA A 687 -14.26 12.78 -17.98
CA ALA A 687 -13.61 13.03 -16.70
C ALA A 687 -12.50 14.08 -16.84
N SER A 688 -12.27 14.87 -15.78
CA SER A 688 -11.21 15.88 -15.77
C SER A 688 -9.80 15.27 -15.90
N GLU A 689 -8.95 15.90 -16.71
CA GLU A 689 -7.55 15.50 -16.85
C GLU A 689 -6.68 15.84 -15.61
N ASP A 690 -7.19 16.63 -14.67
CA ASP A 690 -6.44 17.06 -13.46
C ASP A 690 -6.24 15.93 -12.46
N TYR A 691 -7.04 14.86 -12.54
CA TYR A 691 -7.00 13.71 -11.65
C TYR A 691 -6.44 12.47 -12.33
N PHE A 692 -6.02 11.49 -11.53
CA PHE A 692 -5.67 10.15 -12.01
C PHE A 692 -6.74 9.14 -11.57
N TYR A 693 -7.30 8.39 -12.52
CA TYR A 693 -8.39 7.45 -12.24
C TYR A 693 -7.87 6.02 -12.08
N ASP A 694 -7.95 5.49 -10.86
CA ASP A 694 -7.62 4.10 -10.56
C ASP A 694 -8.87 3.24 -10.73
N VAL A 695 -9.04 2.68 -11.93
CA VAL A 695 -10.19 1.85 -12.31
C VAL A 695 -9.94 0.40 -11.91
N VAL A 696 -10.76 -0.12 -11.01
CA VAL A 696 -10.66 -1.45 -10.43
C VAL A 696 -11.89 -2.28 -10.80
N VAL A 697 -11.68 -3.41 -11.44
CA VAL A 697 -12.76 -4.35 -11.82
C VAL A 697 -12.68 -5.60 -10.96
N LEU A 698 -13.66 -5.78 -10.08
CA LEU A 698 -13.85 -6.97 -9.26
C LEU A 698 -14.55 -8.05 -10.12
N HIS A 699 -13.93 -9.22 -10.26
CA HIS A 699 -14.45 -10.28 -11.12
C HIS A 699 -14.15 -11.69 -10.58
N ARG A 700 -14.74 -12.72 -11.20
CA ARG A 700 -14.36 -14.13 -10.96
C ARG A 700 -13.89 -14.86 -12.22
N ASP A 701 -14.35 -14.42 -13.38
CA ASP A 701 -14.26 -15.24 -14.59
C ASP A 701 -13.97 -14.45 -15.88
N ILE A 702 -13.69 -13.13 -15.79
CA ILE A 702 -13.26 -12.35 -16.96
C ILE A 702 -12.01 -12.99 -17.55
N ALA A 703 -12.12 -13.43 -18.81
CA ALA A 703 -11.08 -14.16 -19.52
C ALA A 703 -9.85 -13.26 -19.78
N GLY A 704 -8.66 -13.84 -19.73
CA GLY A 704 -7.40 -13.07 -19.82
C GLY A 704 -7.21 -12.32 -21.15
N ASP A 705 -7.80 -12.80 -22.24
CA ASP A 705 -7.85 -12.13 -23.54
C ASP A 705 -8.75 -10.88 -23.52
N ASN A 706 -9.90 -10.95 -22.84
CA ASN A 706 -10.77 -9.80 -22.59
C ASN A 706 -10.07 -8.76 -21.70
N GLN A 707 -9.42 -9.17 -20.62
CA GLN A 707 -8.64 -8.27 -19.76
C GLN A 707 -7.54 -7.56 -20.56
N SER A 708 -6.78 -8.31 -21.36
CA SER A 708 -5.71 -7.78 -22.21
C SER A 708 -6.25 -6.81 -23.27
N THR A 709 -7.44 -7.08 -23.81
CA THR A 709 -8.10 -6.20 -24.80
C THR A 709 -8.52 -4.89 -24.17
N MET A 710 -9.17 -4.92 -22.99
CA MET A 710 -9.52 -3.72 -22.25
C MET A 710 -8.28 -2.90 -21.86
N GLN A 711 -7.25 -3.54 -21.29
CA GLN A 711 -6.01 -2.85 -20.91
C GLN A 711 -5.34 -2.16 -22.11
N ARG A 712 -5.30 -2.81 -23.28
CA ARG A 712 -4.76 -2.20 -24.49
C ARG A 712 -5.60 -1.00 -24.94
N PHE A 713 -6.93 -1.12 -24.92
CA PHE A 713 -7.82 -0.05 -25.34
C PHE A 713 -7.74 1.16 -24.40
N PHE A 714 -7.76 0.95 -23.09
CA PHE A 714 -7.69 2.05 -22.12
C PHE A 714 -6.28 2.62 -21.94
N GLY A 715 -5.24 1.95 -22.45
CA GLY A 715 -3.89 2.50 -22.54
C GLY A 715 -3.77 3.76 -23.41
N GLN A 716 -4.85 4.20 -24.07
CA GLN A 716 -4.94 5.49 -24.75
C GLN A 716 -5.12 6.69 -23.80
N PHE A 717 -5.47 6.46 -22.53
CA PHE A 717 -5.66 7.49 -21.52
C PHE A 717 -4.44 7.54 -20.58
N ASP A 718 -3.72 8.66 -20.57
CA ASP A 718 -2.52 8.83 -19.75
C ASP A 718 -2.83 9.02 -18.25
N ASN A 719 -4.05 9.43 -17.92
CA ASN A 719 -4.49 9.75 -16.56
C ASN A 719 -5.32 8.64 -15.91
N MET A 720 -5.10 7.36 -16.26
CA MET A 720 -5.81 6.25 -15.64
C MET A 720 -4.99 4.96 -15.52
N SER A 721 -5.44 4.05 -14.65
CA SER A 721 -5.02 2.65 -14.68
C SER A 721 -6.22 1.71 -14.63
N LEU A 722 -6.21 0.66 -15.45
CA LEU A 722 -7.19 -0.44 -15.37
C LEU A 722 -6.57 -1.67 -14.71
N ARG A 723 -7.17 -2.10 -13.60
CA ARG A 723 -6.73 -3.26 -12.82
C ARG A 723 -7.88 -4.23 -12.61
N PHE A 724 -7.59 -5.52 -12.72
CA PHE A 724 -8.55 -6.59 -12.50
C PHE A 724 -8.23 -7.29 -11.17
N CYS A 725 -9.25 -7.50 -10.35
CA CYS A 725 -9.14 -8.20 -9.08
C CYS A 725 -10.03 -9.45 -9.11
N ASP A 726 -9.42 -10.64 -9.11
CA ASP A 726 -10.15 -11.89 -8.97
C ASP A 726 -10.61 -12.06 -7.52
N VAL A 727 -11.90 -11.90 -7.27
CA VAL A 727 -12.52 -12.03 -5.96
C VAL A 727 -13.02 -13.44 -5.67
N SER A 728 -12.75 -14.42 -6.55
CA SER A 728 -13.21 -15.80 -6.40
C SER A 728 -12.89 -16.39 -5.03
N GLU A 729 -11.73 -16.04 -4.46
CA GLU A 729 -11.34 -16.49 -3.13
C GLU A 729 -12.21 -15.88 -2.03
N HIS A 730 -12.34 -14.56 -2.01
CA HIS A 730 -13.14 -13.84 -1.02
C HIS A 730 -14.58 -14.33 -1.04
N VAL A 731 -15.12 -14.60 -2.23
CA VAL A 731 -16.45 -15.16 -2.41
C VAL A 731 -16.51 -16.63 -1.99
N PHE A 732 -15.50 -17.46 -2.29
CA PHE A 732 -15.51 -18.89 -1.96
C PHE A 732 -15.59 -19.15 -0.45
N ARG A 733 -15.10 -18.23 0.38
CA ARG A 733 -15.16 -18.32 1.85
C ARG A 733 -16.58 -18.13 2.41
N HIS A 734 -17.52 -17.62 1.62
CA HIS A 734 -18.88 -17.30 2.04
C HIS A 734 -19.90 -17.93 1.09
N ASP A 735 -20.97 -18.54 1.59
CA ASP A 735 -22.02 -19.14 0.76
C ASP A 735 -22.96 -18.05 0.20
N LEU A 736 -22.44 -17.25 -0.73
CA LEU A 736 -23.19 -16.17 -1.37
C LEU A 736 -24.10 -16.76 -2.47
N SER A 737 -25.40 -16.84 -2.18
CA SER A 737 -26.44 -17.22 -3.16
C SER A 737 -27.40 -16.04 -3.41
N THR A 738 -27.87 -15.87 -4.65
CA THR A 738 -28.89 -14.86 -4.98
C THR A 738 -30.26 -15.52 -5.13
N ASN A 739 -31.28 -14.93 -4.51
CA ASN A 739 -32.67 -15.42 -4.61
C ASN A 739 -33.45 -14.81 -5.80
N ASN A 740 -32.82 -13.91 -6.54
CA ASN A 740 -33.42 -13.18 -7.66
C ASN A 740 -32.65 -13.48 -8.96
N PRO A 741 -33.28 -14.09 -10.00
CA PRO A 741 -32.61 -14.44 -11.25
C PRO A 741 -32.15 -13.23 -12.09
N HIS A 742 -32.53 -12.02 -11.71
CA HIS A 742 -32.10 -10.77 -12.35
C HIS A 742 -30.92 -10.07 -11.65
N ILE A 743 -30.46 -10.57 -10.50
CA ILE A 743 -29.34 -10.00 -9.73
C ILE A 743 -28.22 -11.03 -9.65
N SER A 744 -27.01 -10.61 -9.97
CA SER A 744 -25.84 -11.47 -10.06
C SER A 744 -25.04 -11.46 -8.74
N VAL A 745 -24.21 -12.46 -8.51
CA VAL A 745 -23.43 -12.59 -7.25
C VAL A 745 -22.37 -11.47 -7.15
N GLU A 746 -21.99 -10.90 -8.29
CA GLU A 746 -21.07 -9.77 -8.44
C GLU A 746 -21.54 -8.52 -7.69
N THR A 747 -22.85 -8.36 -7.50
CA THR A 747 -23.39 -7.19 -6.79
C THR A 747 -22.95 -7.16 -5.33
N TYR A 748 -22.67 -8.32 -4.70
CA TYR A 748 -22.11 -8.38 -3.34
C TYR A 748 -20.64 -7.97 -3.24
N TYR A 749 -19.91 -7.87 -4.36
CA TYR A 749 -18.48 -7.55 -4.34
C TYR A 749 -18.19 -6.15 -3.83
N ARG A 750 -19.19 -5.25 -3.84
CA ARG A 750 -19.08 -3.90 -3.29
C ARG A 750 -18.72 -3.89 -1.80
N PHE A 751 -19.11 -4.92 -1.03
CA PHE A 751 -18.70 -5.01 0.37
C PHE A 751 -17.20 -5.33 0.50
N LEU A 752 -16.68 -6.17 -0.40
CA LEU A 752 -15.27 -6.60 -0.44
C LEU A 752 -14.30 -5.45 -0.72
N ILE A 753 -14.79 -4.33 -1.26
CA ILE A 753 -14.00 -3.10 -1.48
C ILE A 753 -13.23 -2.70 -0.21
N GLN A 754 -13.86 -2.83 0.96
CA GLN A 754 -13.25 -2.44 2.23
C GLN A 754 -11.97 -3.23 2.56
N GLU A 755 -11.92 -4.50 2.16
CA GLU A 755 -10.79 -5.42 2.36
C GLU A 755 -9.78 -5.34 1.20
N ILE A 756 -10.28 -5.28 -0.04
CA ILE A 756 -9.46 -5.25 -1.25
C ILE A 756 -8.73 -3.92 -1.41
N LEU A 757 -9.36 -2.81 -1.00
CA LEU A 757 -8.86 -1.44 -1.14
C LEU A 757 -8.69 -0.77 0.24
N PRO A 758 -7.85 -1.32 1.15
CA PRO A 758 -7.79 -0.88 2.54
C PRO A 758 -7.16 0.52 2.69
N TYR A 759 -6.37 0.96 1.70
CA TYR A 759 -5.70 2.26 1.69
C TYR A 759 -6.59 3.41 1.20
N TYR A 760 -7.76 3.10 0.67
CA TYR A 760 -8.73 4.12 0.27
C TYR A 760 -9.75 4.30 1.42
N ASP A 761 -9.91 5.54 1.85
CA ASP A 761 -10.92 5.96 2.83
C ASP A 761 -12.26 6.30 2.17
N LYS A 762 -12.23 6.59 0.86
CA LYS A 762 -13.38 6.91 0.03
C LYS A 762 -13.22 6.29 -1.35
N VAL A 763 -14.28 5.70 -1.90
CA VAL A 763 -14.29 5.18 -3.28
C VAL A 763 -15.56 5.54 -4.05
N LEU A 764 -15.45 5.61 -5.37
CA LEU A 764 -16.60 5.68 -6.26
C LEU A 764 -16.93 4.28 -6.77
N TYR A 765 -18.13 3.77 -6.49
CA TYR A 765 -18.65 2.52 -7.06
C TYR A 765 -19.69 2.82 -8.13
N LEU A 766 -19.56 2.15 -9.28
CA LEU A 766 -20.42 2.31 -10.44
C LEU A 766 -20.83 0.93 -11.00
N ASP A 767 -22.12 0.76 -11.32
CA ASP A 767 -22.61 -0.41 -12.04
C ASP A 767 -22.09 -0.45 -13.50
N SER A 768 -22.09 -1.65 -14.10
CA SER A 768 -21.53 -1.91 -15.45
C SER A 768 -22.47 -1.53 -16.60
N ASP A 769 -23.63 -0.96 -16.31
CA ASP A 769 -24.70 -0.62 -17.25
C ASP A 769 -25.13 0.86 -17.16
N LEU A 770 -24.11 1.73 -17.09
CA LEU A 770 -24.25 3.17 -17.03
C LEU A 770 -23.68 3.84 -18.29
N ILE A 771 -24.15 5.07 -18.56
CA ILE A 771 -23.44 6.04 -19.40
C ILE A 771 -23.21 7.30 -18.58
N ILE A 772 -21.95 7.71 -18.50
CA ILE A 772 -21.52 8.88 -17.75
C ILE A 772 -21.30 10.02 -18.75
N GLN A 773 -21.92 11.17 -18.47
CA GLN A 773 -21.81 12.40 -19.25
C GLN A 773 -21.24 13.57 -18.41
N GLY A 774 -21.33 13.50 -17.08
CA GLY A 774 -20.71 14.46 -16.16
C GLY A 774 -19.31 14.05 -15.71
N ASP A 775 -18.55 15.00 -15.17
CA ASP A 775 -17.22 14.72 -14.62
C ASP A 775 -17.32 14.03 -13.25
N ILE A 776 -16.89 12.77 -13.18
CA ILE A 776 -16.93 11.99 -11.94
C ILE A 776 -16.03 12.54 -10.82
N SER A 777 -15.11 13.46 -11.12
CA SER A 777 -14.34 14.15 -10.08
C SER A 777 -15.24 15.00 -9.18
N GLU A 778 -16.31 15.60 -9.72
CA GLU A 778 -17.30 16.34 -8.95
C GLU A 778 -18.06 15.41 -8.00
N LEU A 779 -18.45 14.23 -8.50
CA LEU A 779 -19.14 13.21 -7.70
C LEU A 779 -18.27 12.69 -6.57
N TYR A 780 -17.00 12.40 -6.84
CA TYR A 780 -16.06 11.98 -5.81
C TYR A 780 -15.78 13.09 -4.78
N SER A 781 -15.87 14.36 -5.18
CA SER A 781 -15.62 15.52 -4.30
C SER A 781 -16.73 15.81 -3.30
N VAL A 782 -17.87 15.10 -3.36
CA VAL A 782 -18.94 15.21 -2.36
C VAL A 782 -18.39 14.93 -0.95
N ASP A 783 -18.69 15.85 -0.02
CA ASP A 783 -18.34 15.70 1.39
C ASP A 783 -19.30 14.72 2.08
N LEU A 784 -18.73 13.67 2.66
CA LEU A 784 -19.47 12.65 3.38
C LEU A 784 -19.50 12.93 4.88
N GLY A 785 -18.57 13.73 5.43
CA GLY A 785 -18.36 13.82 6.87
C GLY A 785 -18.29 12.42 7.50
N ASN A 786 -19.20 12.15 8.45
CA ASN A 786 -19.33 10.84 9.09
C ASN A 786 -20.45 9.96 8.48
N ASN A 787 -21.00 10.30 7.31
CA ASN A 787 -21.93 9.43 6.60
C ASN A 787 -21.20 8.25 5.96
N LEU A 788 -21.90 7.13 5.83
CA LEU A 788 -21.34 5.87 5.30
C LEU A 788 -21.22 5.90 3.78
N LEU A 789 -22.12 6.61 3.10
CA LEU A 789 -22.12 6.73 1.65
C LEU A 789 -22.90 7.96 1.17
N ALA A 790 -22.72 8.31 -0.11
CA ALA A 790 -23.65 9.15 -0.85
C ALA A 790 -24.37 8.37 -1.95
N ALA A 791 -25.67 8.60 -2.10
CA ALA A 791 -26.52 7.95 -3.09
C ALA A 791 -27.73 8.82 -3.48
N ALA A 792 -28.32 8.56 -4.64
CA ALA A 792 -29.60 9.13 -5.05
C ALA A 792 -30.77 8.26 -4.56
N ARG A 793 -31.89 8.89 -4.20
CA ARG A 793 -33.12 8.16 -3.84
C ARG A 793 -33.61 7.31 -5.01
N ASP A 794 -34.17 6.14 -4.75
CA ASP A 794 -34.66 5.24 -5.79
C ASP A 794 -36.11 5.57 -6.17
N ILE A 795 -36.30 6.34 -7.25
CA ILE A 795 -37.65 6.78 -7.65
C ILE A 795 -38.61 5.61 -7.93
N ASP A 796 -38.09 4.46 -8.36
CA ASP A 796 -38.88 3.26 -8.61
C ASP A 796 -39.37 2.65 -7.29
N PHE A 797 -38.45 2.46 -6.34
CA PHE A 797 -38.82 1.96 -5.01
C PHE A 797 -39.81 2.89 -4.32
N LEU A 798 -39.56 4.20 -4.37
CA LEU A 798 -40.42 5.24 -3.80
C LEU A 798 -41.82 5.21 -4.40
N GLY A 799 -41.95 5.01 -5.72
CA GLY A 799 -43.24 4.81 -6.38
C GLY A 799 -43.97 3.57 -5.89
N ASN A 800 -43.25 2.46 -5.75
CA ASN A 800 -43.81 1.20 -5.25
C ASN A 800 -44.33 1.31 -3.80
N LEU A 801 -43.78 2.18 -2.95
CA LEU A 801 -44.28 2.39 -1.58
C LEU A 801 -45.73 2.89 -1.53
N ASN A 802 -46.13 3.66 -2.55
CA ASN A 802 -47.46 4.26 -2.66
C ASN A 802 -48.46 3.45 -3.49
N MET A 803 -48.05 2.27 -3.96
CA MET A 803 -48.95 1.36 -4.67
C MET A 803 -50.05 0.85 -3.73
N LYS A 804 -51.28 0.74 -4.26
CA LYS A 804 -52.48 0.38 -3.48
C LYS A 804 -52.40 -0.97 -2.77
N ASP A 805 -51.54 -1.88 -3.21
CA ASP A 805 -51.39 -3.19 -2.59
C ASP A 805 -50.61 -3.15 -1.26
N GLY A 806 -49.93 -2.04 -0.97
CA GLY A 806 -49.16 -1.79 0.26
C GLY A 806 -47.99 -2.75 0.48
N LYS A 807 -47.66 -3.61 -0.50
CA LYS A 807 -46.69 -4.71 -0.31
C LYS A 807 -45.29 -4.17 -0.07
N ARG A 808 -44.87 -3.16 -0.85
CA ARG A 808 -43.52 -2.58 -0.75
C ARG A 808 -43.31 -1.84 0.56
N LEU A 809 -44.31 -1.08 1.02
CA LEU A 809 -44.25 -0.38 2.31
C LEU A 809 -44.18 -1.37 3.48
N ALA A 810 -44.96 -2.45 3.42
CA ALA A 810 -44.88 -3.52 4.42
C ALA A 810 -43.51 -4.22 4.39
N TYR A 811 -42.95 -4.46 3.21
CA TYR A 811 -41.62 -5.03 3.04
C TYR A 811 -40.54 -4.13 3.67
N ALA A 812 -40.49 -2.85 3.33
CA ALA A 812 -39.51 -1.91 3.86
C ALA A 812 -39.56 -1.81 5.40
N LYS A 813 -40.77 -1.78 5.99
CA LYS A 813 -40.90 -1.70 7.45
C LYS A 813 -40.65 -3.01 8.20
N LYS A 814 -41.07 -4.16 7.63
CA LYS A 814 -41.06 -5.44 8.35
C LYS A 814 -39.85 -6.30 8.04
N VAL A 815 -39.30 -6.20 6.83
CA VAL A 815 -38.16 -7.00 6.38
C VAL A 815 -36.88 -6.17 6.48
N LEU A 816 -36.85 -4.97 5.89
CA LEU A 816 -35.67 -4.10 5.98
C LEU A 816 -35.56 -3.38 7.33
N GLY A 817 -36.67 -3.24 8.05
CA GLY A 817 -36.69 -2.58 9.36
C GLY A 817 -36.56 -1.05 9.30
N MET A 818 -36.75 -0.44 8.13
CA MET A 818 -36.53 0.99 7.94
C MET A 818 -37.55 1.85 8.71
N GLU A 819 -37.04 2.85 9.43
CA GLU A 819 -37.85 3.87 10.10
C GLU A 819 -38.53 4.79 9.09
N ASN A 820 -37.80 5.24 8.06
CA ASN A 820 -38.29 6.06 6.96
C ASN A 820 -38.08 5.39 5.59
N PRO A 821 -39.01 4.53 5.13
CA PRO A 821 -38.92 3.87 3.83
C PRO A 821 -38.74 4.80 2.61
N TYR A 822 -39.10 6.08 2.70
CA TYR A 822 -38.94 7.04 1.60
C TYR A 822 -37.50 7.54 1.41
N ASP A 823 -36.59 7.19 2.32
CA ASP A 823 -35.15 7.37 2.16
C ASP A 823 -34.48 6.14 1.54
N TYR A 824 -35.24 5.27 0.87
CA TYR A 824 -34.64 4.16 0.15
C TYR A 824 -33.89 4.65 -1.10
N PHE A 825 -32.61 4.27 -1.25
CA PHE A 825 -31.70 4.71 -2.31
C PHE A 825 -31.31 3.60 -3.29
N GLN A 826 -30.88 4.02 -4.47
CA GLN A 826 -30.44 3.14 -5.54
C GLN A 826 -28.92 2.91 -5.43
N ALA A 827 -28.47 1.66 -5.59
CA ALA A 827 -27.10 1.28 -5.28
C ALA A 827 -26.13 1.24 -6.49
N GLY A 828 -26.57 1.60 -7.69
CA GLY A 828 -25.74 1.54 -8.90
C GLY A 828 -24.76 2.71 -9.07
N VAL A 829 -24.94 3.78 -8.30
CA VAL A 829 -23.99 4.90 -8.22
C VAL A 829 -23.82 5.26 -6.75
N LEU A 830 -22.64 4.99 -6.20
CA LEU A 830 -22.34 5.19 -4.77
C LEU A 830 -20.99 5.87 -4.58
N VAL A 831 -20.93 6.86 -3.70
CA VAL A 831 -19.66 7.33 -3.11
C VAL A 831 -19.56 6.69 -1.72
N LEU A 832 -18.69 5.69 -1.56
CA LEU A 832 -18.57 4.92 -0.33
C LEU A 832 -17.51 5.53 0.59
N ASN A 833 -17.86 5.75 1.86
CA ASN A 833 -16.91 6.08 2.93
C ASN A 833 -16.39 4.77 3.55
N THR A 834 -15.45 4.13 2.87
CA THR A 834 -14.90 2.83 3.30
C THR A 834 -14.23 2.91 4.68
N ALA A 835 -13.71 4.06 5.08
CA ALA A 835 -13.19 4.27 6.43
C ALA A 835 -14.27 4.16 7.51
N GLU A 836 -15.42 4.81 7.32
CA GLU A 836 -16.55 4.72 8.26
C GLU A 836 -17.26 3.36 8.20
N MET A 837 -17.35 2.74 7.02
CA MET A 837 -17.94 1.41 6.88
C MET A 837 -17.14 0.34 7.63
N ARG A 838 -15.80 0.39 7.57
CA ARG A 838 -14.90 -0.52 8.32
C ARG A 838 -15.06 -0.38 9.83
N LYS A 839 -15.41 0.81 10.34
CA LYS A 839 -15.67 1.05 11.77
C LYS A 839 -17.02 0.48 12.21
N LEU A 840 -17.99 0.43 11.29
CA LEU A 840 -19.35 0.01 11.62
C LEU A 840 -19.45 -1.50 11.76
N TYR A 841 -19.00 -2.26 10.75
CA TYR A 841 -19.07 -3.72 10.73
C TYR A 841 -17.83 -4.32 10.08
N SER A 842 -17.48 -5.55 10.51
CA SER A 842 -16.46 -6.35 9.82
C SER A 842 -16.95 -6.80 8.45
N ILE A 843 -16.02 -7.23 7.58
CA ILE A 843 -16.39 -7.71 6.26
C ILE A 843 -17.25 -8.98 6.33
N GLU A 844 -16.95 -9.88 7.26
CA GLU A 844 -17.73 -11.10 7.49
C GLU A 844 -19.16 -10.75 7.88
N THR A 845 -19.34 -9.73 8.74
CA THR A 845 -20.66 -9.26 9.14
C THR A 845 -21.45 -8.69 7.95
N TRP A 846 -20.79 -7.91 7.07
CA TRP A 846 -21.41 -7.41 5.85
C TRP A 846 -21.84 -8.54 4.90
N LEU A 847 -21.00 -9.56 4.74
CA LEU A 847 -21.28 -10.72 3.89
C LEU A 847 -22.36 -11.63 4.48
N ASP A 848 -22.45 -11.74 5.81
CA ASP A 848 -23.54 -12.45 6.49
C ASP A 848 -24.89 -11.76 6.22
N TYR A 849 -24.95 -10.43 6.29
CA TYR A 849 -26.16 -9.69 5.91
C TYR A 849 -26.50 -9.82 4.42
N ALA A 850 -25.49 -9.85 3.55
CA ALA A 850 -25.65 -10.08 2.12
C ALA A 850 -26.25 -11.46 1.79
N SER A 851 -26.07 -12.45 2.67
CA SER A 851 -26.57 -13.81 2.50
C SER A 851 -28.03 -13.98 2.97
N ASP A 852 -28.68 -12.93 3.44
CA ASP A 852 -30.06 -12.99 3.91
C ASP A 852 -31.06 -13.17 2.75
N ASP A 853 -31.67 -14.35 2.74
CA ASP A 853 -32.54 -14.86 1.70
C ASP A 853 -33.89 -14.09 1.60
N ARG A 854 -34.19 -13.23 2.59
CA ARG A 854 -35.40 -12.40 2.64
C ARG A 854 -35.28 -11.12 1.81
N PHE A 855 -34.07 -10.70 1.46
CA PHE A 855 -33.82 -9.47 0.71
C PHE A 855 -34.08 -9.65 -0.80
N ILE A 856 -35.05 -8.93 -1.34
CA ILE A 856 -35.50 -9.07 -2.74
C ILE A 856 -34.66 -8.27 -3.74
N TYR A 857 -33.92 -7.28 -3.25
CA TYR A 857 -32.89 -6.52 -3.97
C TYR A 857 -31.48 -6.71 -3.39
N ASN A 858 -31.26 -7.81 -2.64
CA ASN A 858 -29.94 -8.28 -2.19
C ASN A 858 -29.10 -7.17 -1.51
N ASP A 859 -27.94 -6.84 -2.05
CA ASP A 859 -26.99 -5.86 -1.52
C ASP A 859 -27.57 -4.44 -1.39
N GLN A 860 -28.45 -4.02 -2.31
CA GLN A 860 -29.11 -2.71 -2.21
C GLN A 860 -30.02 -2.66 -0.98
N ASP A 861 -30.73 -3.75 -0.68
CA ASP A 861 -31.56 -3.85 0.52
C ASP A 861 -30.71 -3.88 1.80
N VAL A 862 -29.57 -4.57 1.81
CA VAL A 862 -28.61 -4.57 2.93
C VAL A 862 -28.12 -3.15 3.21
N LEU A 863 -27.65 -2.45 2.18
CA LEU A 863 -27.15 -1.08 2.31
C LEU A 863 -28.26 -0.15 2.84
N ASN A 864 -29.49 -0.27 2.35
CA ASN A 864 -30.61 0.54 2.82
C ASN A 864 -31.00 0.23 4.27
N ALA A 865 -30.97 -1.04 4.68
CA ALA A 865 -31.30 -1.45 6.04
C ALA A 865 -30.24 -1.01 7.06
N HIS A 866 -28.96 -1.03 6.69
CA HIS A 866 -27.85 -0.80 7.62
C HIS A 866 -27.21 0.58 7.53
N CYS A 867 -27.48 1.37 6.47
CA CYS A 867 -26.98 2.73 6.33
C CYS A 867 -28.03 3.82 6.58
N GLU A 868 -29.26 3.47 6.95
CA GLU A 868 -30.32 4.43 7.27
C GLU A 868 -29.85 5.49 8.28
N GLY A 869 -30.14 6.76 8.01
CA GLY A 869 -29.71 7.89 8.84
C GLY A 869 -28.25 8.34 8.68
N ARG A 870 -27.44 7.63 7.89
CA ARG A 870 -26.03 7.98 7.58
C ARG A 870 -25.75 8.02 6.07
N VAL A 871 -26.63 8.67 5.31
CA VAL A 871 -26.53 8.84 3.85
C VAL A 871 -26.46 10.32 3.48
N THR A 872 -25.49 10.67 2.63
CA THR A 872 -25.46 11.97 1.94
C THR A 872 -26.28 11.87 0.65
N TRP A 873 -27.27 12.75 0.47
CA TRP A 873 -28.19 12.67 -0.66
C TRP A 873 -27.60 13.31 -1.92
N LEU A 874 -27.52 12.54 -3.00
CA LEU A 874 -27.19 13.03 -4.33
C LEU A 874 -28.44 13.49 -5.09
N ASP A 875 -28.26 14.48 -5.96
CA ASP A 875 -29.27 14.86 -6.95
C ASP A 875 -29.52 13.71 -7.94
N TYR A 876 -30.74 13.64 -8.49
CA TYR A 876 -31.11 12.59 -9.45
C TYR A 876 -30.24 12.62 -10.72
N ASP A 877 -29.65 13.77 -11.07
CA ASP A 877 -28.75 13.95 -12.21
C ASP A 877 -27.59 12.94 -12.21
N TRP A 878 -27.14 12.52 -11.02
CA TRP A 878 -26.08 11.54 -10.83
C TRP A 878 -26.54 10.08 -10.93
N ASN A 879 -27.84 9.81 -11.08
CA ASN A 879 -28.37 8.45 -11.26
C ASN A 879 -29.77 8.49 -11.90
N VAL A 880 -29.82 8.86 -13.19
CA VAL A 880 -31.07 9.03 -13.93
C VAL A 880 -31.50 7.69 -14.53
N MET A 881 -32.52 7.08 -13.94
CA MET A 881 -33.10 5.83 -14.44
C MET A 881 -33.83 6.01 -15.78
N ILE A 882 -33.63 5.05 -16.68
CA ILE A 882 -34.38 4.95 -17.94
C ILE A 882 -35.87 4.59 -17.72
N ASP A 883 -36.71 4.91 -18.70
CA ASP A 883 -38.10 4.44 -18.73
C ASP A 883 -38.22 2.97 -19.18
N CYS A 884 -37.80 2.04 -18.32
CA CYS A 884 -37.91 0.61 -18.60
C CYS A 884 -39.40 0.17 -18.53
N ASN A 885 -39.98 -0.28 -19.64
CA ASN A 885 -41.36 -0.78 -19.72
C ASN A 885 -42.42 0.23 -19.23
N ASN A 886 -42.27 1.50 -19.61
CA ASN A 886 -43.20 2.59 -19.26
C ASN A 886 -43.43 2.73 -17.74
N ARG A 887 -42.38 2.50 -16.94
CA ARG A 887 -42.43 2.59 -15.47
C ARG A 887 -42.52 4.02 -14.98
N ILE A 888 -42.08 5.01 -15.75
CA ILE A 888 -42.26 6.43 -15.37
C ILE A 888 -43.75 6.71 -15.15
N ALA A 889 -44.60 6.34 -16.11
CA ALA A 889 -46.03 6.55 -16.01
C ALA A 889 -46.71 5.60 -15.02
N ASN A 890 -46.28 4.33 -14.97
CA ASN A 890 -47.00 3.27 -14.26
C ASN A 890 -46.53 3.03 -12.81
N VAL A 891 -45.37 3.54 -12.43
CA VAL A 891 -44.77 3.32 -11.10
C VAL A 891 -44.20 4.60 -10.53
N PHE A 892 -43.31 5.30 -11.24
CA PHE A 892 -42.58 6.44 -10.67
C PHE A 892 -43.52 7.62 -10.36
N SER A 893 -44.59 7.76 -11.15
CA SER A 893 -45.67 8.74 -10.93
C SER A 893 -46.40 8.59 -9.59
N PHE A 894 -46.26 7.44 -8.91
CA PHE A 894 -46.79 7.22 -7.57
C PHE A 894 -45.83 7.68 -6.47
N ALA A 895 -44.58 8.01 -6.78
CA ALA A 895 -43.63 8.52 -5.80
C ALA A 895 -44.09 9.88 -5.23
N PRO A 896 -43.54 10.34 -4.09
CA PRO A 896 -43.82 11.68 -3.60
C PRO A 896 -43.60 12.74 -4.69
N ALA A 897 -44.53 13.69 -4.82
CA ALA A 897 -44.55 14.66 -5.93
C ALA A 897 -43.20 15.38 -6.11
N SER A 898 -42.59 15.85 -5.01
CA SER A 898 -41.28 16.50 -5.06
C SER A 898 -40.17 15.60 -5.60
N ALA A 899 -40.18 14.31 -5.28
CA ALA A 899 -39.20 13.36 -5.79
C ALA A 899 -39.44 13.05 -7.28
N PHE A 900 -40.70 12.90 -7.69
CA PHE A 900 -41.05 12.68 -9.10
C PHE A 900 -40.75 13.90 -9.97
N ASP A 901 -41.03 15.11 -9.49
CA ASP A 901 -40.72 16.36 -10.17
C ASP A 901 -39.20 16.54 -10.31
N ALA A 902 -38.42 16.31 -9.25
CA ALA A 902 -36.97 16.37 -9.30
C ALA A 902 -36.37 15.31 -10.25
N PHE A 903 -36.89 14.08 -10.24
CA PHE A 903 -36.49 13.06 -11.20
C PHE A 903 -36.81 13.47 -12.65
N ASN A 904 -38.00 14.01 -12.91
CA ASN A 904 -38.35 14.46 -14.26
C ASN A 904 -37.49 15.64 -14.72
N ASP A 905 -37.11 16.54 -13.82
CA ASP A 905 -36.20 17.64 -14.12
C ASP A 905 -34.81 17.12 -14.49
N SER A 906 -34.26 16.17 -13.71
CA SER A 906 -32.95 15.55 -13.96
C SER A 906 -32.81 14.94 -15.36
N ARG A 907 -33.91 14.48 -15.95
CA ARG A 907 -33.97 13.94 -17.32
C ARG A 907 -33.69 14.98 -18.43
N ASN A 908 -33.45 16.24 -18.08
CA ASN A 908 -33.06 17.30 -19.00
C ASN A 908 -31.60 17.73 -18.87
N HIS A 909 -30.89 17.25 -17.84
CA HIS A 909 -29.51 17.64 -17.53
C HIS A 909 -28.73 16.47 -16.89
N GLU A 910 -28.88 15.28 -17.47
CA GLU A 910 -28.28 14.05 -16.94
C GLU A 910 -26.75 14.10 -16.86
N LYS A 911 -26.21 13.75 -15.69
CA LYS A 911 -24.78 13.46 -15.53
C LYS A 911 -24.49 11.96 -15.65
N ILE A 912 -25.39 11.09 -15.18
CA ILE A 912 -25.29 9.63 -15.34
C ILE A 912 -26.65 9.05 -15.72
N ILE A 913 -26.69 8.32 -16.83
CA ILE A 913 -27.86 7.55 -17.27
C ILE A 913 -27.67 6.10 -16.82
N HIS A 914 -28.63 5.59 -16.05
CA HIS A 914 -28.64 4.23 -15.55
C HIS A 914 -29.64 3.38 -16.31
N TYR A 915 -29.16 2.39 -17.08
CA TYR A 915 -29.99 1.46 -17.83
C TYR A 915 -30.58 0.36 -16.95
N ALA A 916 -31.07 0.68 -15.75
CA ALA A 916 -31.62 -0.26 -14.78
C ALA A 916 -32.84 -1.02 -15.34
N GLY A 917 -32.96 -2.30 -14.99
CA GLY A 917 -34.06 -3.17 -15.44
C GLY A 917 -33.73 -4.08 -16.63
N PHE A 918 -34.75 -4.68 -17.25
CA PHE A 918 -34.54 -5.71 -18.28
C PHE A 918 -34.42 -5.15 -19.71
N GLU A 919 -34.95 -3.94 -19.96
CA GLU A 919 -34.79 -3.24 -21.23
C GLU A 919 -33.41 -2.61 -21.30
N LYS A 920 -32.52 -3.20 -22.09
CA LYS A 920 -31.13 -2.74 -22.26
C LYS A 920 -30.88 -2.31 -23.71
N PRO A 921 -30.02 -1.31 -23.97
CA PRO A 921 -29.77 -0.80 -25.32
C PRO A 921 -29.06 -1.80 -26.24
N TRP A 922 -28.34 -2.78 -25.67
CA TRP A 922 -27.75 -3.93 -26.41
C TRP A 922 -28.71 -5.11 -26.60
N LYS A 923 -29.97 -4.99 -26.14
CA LYS A 923 -31.04 -5.98 -26.35
C LYS A 923 -32.23 -5.42 -27.13
N PHE A 924 -32.53 -4.14 -26.94
CA PHE A 924 -33.68 -3.47 -27.56
C PHE A 924 -33.24 -2.13 -28.15
N SER A 925 -33.40 -1.98 -29.47
CA SER A 925 -33.13 -0.71 -30.15
C SER A 925 -34.07 0.41 -29.70
N SER A 926 -35.26 0.06 -29.21
CA SER A 926 -36.28 0.98 -28.69
C SER A 926 -36.10 1.37 -27.22
N CYS A 927 -35.04 0.90 -26.55
CA CYS A 927 -34.75 1.26 -25.15
C CYS A 927 -34.67 2.79 -25.01
N ASP A 928 -35.24 3.33 -23.93
CA ASP A 928 -35.09 4.75 -23.60
C ASP A 928 -33.59 5.10 -23.53
N ARG A 929 -33.22 6.27 -24.08
CA ARG A 929 -31.83 6.73 -24.27
C ARG A 929 -30.89 5.75 -24.97
N SER A 930 -31.39 4.83 -25.80
CA SER A 930 -30.55 3.91 -26.57
C SER A 930 -29.54 4.63 -27.48
N ALA A 931 -29.95 5.73 -28.10
CA ALA A 931 -29.07 6.52 -28.96
C ALA A 931 -27.81 7.01 -28.23
N THR A 932 -27.95 7.48 -26.98
CA THR A 932 -26.82 7.95 -26.16
C THR A 932 -25.84 6.83 -25.85
N TYR A 933 -26.33 5.65 -25.48
CA TYR A 933 -25.47 4.46 -25.27
C TYR A 933 -24.64 4.14 -26.51
N TRP A 934 -25.28 4.11 -27.68
CA TRP A 934 -24.63 3.76 -28.94
C TRP A 934 -23.66 4.83 -29.47
N THR A 935 -23.67 6.05 -28.94
CA THR A 935 -22.63 7.07 -29.22
C THR A 935 -21.27 6.63 -28.65
N TYR A 936 -21.26 6.03 -27.47
CA TYR A 936 -20.04 5.54 -26.82
C TYR A 936 -19.70 4.11 -27.25
N ALA A 937 -20.67 3.20 -27.24
CA ALA A 937 -20.44 1.77 -27.50
C ALA A 937 -19.75 1.51 -28.86
N ARG A 938 -20.07 2.30 -29.89
CA ARG A 938 -19.48 2.21 -31.24
C ARG A 938 -17.98 2.49 -31.30
N GLN A 939 -17.42 3.13 -30.28
CA GLN A 939 -16.01 3.49 -30.20
C GLN A 939 -15.19 2.48 -29.39
N THR A 940 -15.83 1.44 -28.85
CA THR A 940 -15.18 0.41 -28.03
C THR A 940 -14.74 -0.78 -28.88
N PRO A 941 -13.73 -1.56 -28.45
CA PRO A 941 -13.26 -2.75 -29.19
C PRO A 941 -14.26 -3.90 -29.20
N PHE A 942 -15.41 -3.76 -28.52
CA PHE A 942 -16.46 -4.76 -28.42
C PHE A 942 -17.73 -4.36 -29.20
N TYR A 943 -17.65 -3.37 -30.09
CA TYR A 943 -18.80 -2.90 -30.86
C TYR A 943 -19.48 -4.04 -31.65
N GLU A 944 -18.71 -4.87 -32.35
CA GLU A 944 -19.23 -6.01 -33.12
C GLU A 944 -19.88 -7.05 -32.21
N SER A 945 -19.32 -7.28 -31.01
CA SER A 945 -19.92 -8.16 -30.00
C SER A 945 -21.27 -7.62 -29.53
N LEU A 946 -21.37 -6.31 -29.25
CA LEU A 946 -22.61 -5.65 -28.88
C LEU A 946 -23.65 -5.66 -30.02
N MET A 947 -23.22 -5.50 -31.28
CA MET A 947 -24.09 -5.66 -32.45
C MET A 947 -24.62 -7.09 -32.56
N SER A 948 -23.77 -8.09 -32.32
CA SER A 948 -24.20 -9.50 -32.31
C SER A 948 -25.21 -9.79 -31.21
N MET A 949 -25.06 -9.19 -30.02
CA MET A 949 -26.05 -9.32 -28.94
C MET A 949 -27.39 -8.70 -29.32
N LEU A 950 -27.37 -7.51 -29.94
CA LEU A 950 -28.57 -6.82 -30.40
C LEU A 950 -29.29 -7.59 -31.53
N ALA A 951 -28.52 -8.26 -32.41
CA ALA A 951 -29.03 -8.99 -33.57
C ALA A 951 -29.55 -10.42 -33.26
N GLY A 952 -29.59 -10.83 -31.98
CA GLY A 952 -30.12 -12.14 -31.55
C GLY A 952 -31.54 -12.45 -32.05
N PRO A 953 -32.00 -13.72 -31.98
CA PRO A 953 -33.20 -14.18 -32.70
C PRO A 953 -34.42 -13.31 -32.44
N GLU A 954 -35.04 -12.83 -33.54
CA GLU A 954 -36.11 -11.83 -33.60
C GLU A 954 -37.08 -11.87 -32.40
N ARG A 955 -37.04 -10.83 -31.57
CA ARG A 955 -38.19 -10.43 -30.77
C ARG A 955 -38.67 -9.09 -31.29
N THR A 956 -39.52 -9.14 -32.31
CA THR A 956 -40.31 -7.98 -32.70
C THR A 956 -41.17 -7.56 -31.51
N ALA A 957 -41.04 -6.31 -31.11
CA ALA A 957 -41.96 -5.68 -30.17
C ALA A 957 -43.36 -5.70 -30.81
N SER A 958 -44.19 -6.67 -30.42
CA SER A 958 -45.56 -6.78 -30.89
C SER A 958 -46.43 -5.73 -30.19
N SER A 959 -46.78 -4.67 -30.91
CA SER A 959 -47.86 -3.76 -30.57
C SER A 959 -49.22 -4.44 -30.79
N SER A 960 -49.67 -5.29 -29.85
CA SER A 960 -51.09 -5.65 -29.68
C SER A 960 -51.33 -6.41 -28.37
N PRO A 961 -52.48 -6.20 -27.69
CA PRO A 961 -52.78 -6.85 -26.42
C PRO A 961 -53.21 -8.31 -26.66
N LEU A 962 -52.26 -9.24 -26.49
CA LEU A 962 -52.56 -10.67 -26.51
C LEU A 962 -52.91 -11.17 -25.10
N ILE A 963 -54.14 -11.66 -24.99
CA ILE A 963 -54.67 -12.41 -23.85
C ILE A 963 -53.80 -13.66 -23.65
N MET A 964 -53.13 -13.76 -22.49
CA MET A 964 -52.40 -14.97 -22.10
C MET A 964 -53.37 -16.09 -21.73
N HIS A 965 -53.27 -17.23 -22.42
CA HIS A 965 -53.89 -18.47 -21.99
C HIS A 965 -53.12 -19.07 -20.79
N GLU A 966 -53.85 -19.43 -19.73
CA GLU A 966 -53.31 -20.10 -18.54
C GLU A 966 -52.60 -21.42 -18.89
N HIS A 967 -51.33 -21.53 -18.49
CA HIS A 967 -50.64 -22.81 -18.44
C HIS A 967 -51.33 -23.73 -17.42
N ALA A 968 -51.72 -24.93 -17.87
CA ALA A 968 -52.51 -25.88 -17.07
C ALA A 968 -51.86 -26.34 -15.75
N ILE A 969 -50.56 -26.08 -15.54
CA ILE A 969 -49.85 -26.33 -14.28
C ILE A 969 -48.77 -25.24 -14.13
N SER A 970 -48.86 -24.44 -13.06
CA SER A 970 -47.88 -23.42 -12.67
C SER A 970 -46.47 -24.01 -12.50
N PRO A 971 -45.39 -23.25 -12.82
CA PRO A 971 -44.01 -23.61 -12.51
C PRO A 971 -43.77 -24.00 -11.05
N GLU A 972 -44.61 -23.54 -10.14
CA GLU A 972 -44.52 -23.72 -8.68
C GLU A 972 -45.23 -24.99 -8.17
N ASN A 973 -45.76 -25.85 -9.05
CA ASN A 973 -46.55 -27.00 -8.59
C ASN A 973 -45.66 -28.12 -7.99
N PRO A 974 -45.86 -28.50 -6.71
CA PRO A 974 -45.04 -29.49 -6.00
C PRO A 974 -45.09 -30.90 -6.61
N LEU A 975 -46.07 -31.20 -7.47
CA LEU A 975 -46.13 -32.46 -8.21
C LEU A 975 -44.93 -32.65 -9.16
N ARG A 976 -44.25 -31.57 -9.57
CA ARG A 976 -43.05 -31.65 -10.43
C ARG A 976 -41.88 -32.40 -9.81
N LYS A 977 -41.68 -32.32 -8.48
CA LYS A 977 -40.63 -33.07 -7.77
C LYS A 977 -40.72 -34.59 -7.97
N TYR A 978 -41.93 -35.09 -8.20
CA TYR A 978 -42.18 -36.52 -8.43
C TYR A 978 -42.26 -36.88 -9.92
N ILE A 979 -42.74 -35.96 -10.76
CA ILE A 979 -42.95 -36.23 -12.20
C ILE A 979 -41.66 -36.04 -13.00
N ASP A 980 -40.82 -35.06 -12.68
CA ASP A 980 -39.62 -34.73 -13.44
C ASP A 980 -38.56 -35.86 -13.43
N PRO A 981 -38.35 -36.62 -12.33
CA PRO A 981 -37.46 -37.79 -12.33
C PRO A 981 -38.01 -38.99 -13.13
N ILE A 982 -39.34 -39.16 -13.16
CA ILE A 982 -40.00 -40.34 -13.76
C ILE A 982 -40.29 -40.12 -15.26
N ALA A 983 -40.52 -38.87 -15.65
CA ALA A 983 -40.74 -38.43 -17.02
C ALA A 983 -40.10 -37.04 -17.23
N PRO A 984 -38.79 -36.98 -17.55
CA PRO A 984 -38.07 -35.73 -17.75
C PRO A 984 -38.68 -34.85 -18.85
N VAL A 985 -38.46 -33.54 -18.75
CA VAL A 985 -38.92 -32.57 -19.75
C VAL A 985 -38.30 -32.91 -21.11
N GLY A 986 -39.15 -33.06 -22.13
CA GLY A 986 -38.73 -33.45 -23.49
C GLY A 986 -38.67 -34.96 -23.76
N SER A 987 -38.90 -35.81 -22.76
CA SER A 987 -38.92 -37.27 -22.96
C SER A 987 -40.22 -37.76 -23.63
N ALA A 988 -40.13 -38.84 -24.42
CA ALA A 988 -41.29 -39.47 -25.06
C ALA A 988 -42.36 -39.92 -24.05
N ARG A 989 -41.96 -40.32 -22.83
CA ARG A 989 -42.87 -40.65 -21.72
C ARG A 989 -43.68 -39.43 -21.25
N ARG A 990 -43.10 -38.23 -21.24
CA ARG A 990 -43.79 -36.98 -20.87
C ARG A 990 -44.85 -36.61 -21.90
N GLU A 991 -44.54 -36.79 -23.19
CA GLU A 991 -45.50 -36.53 -24.26
C GLU A 991 -46.67 -37.53 -24.26
N MET A 992 -46.41 -38.80 -23.91
CA MET A 992 -47.47 -39.81 -23.74
C MET A 992 -48.38 -39.52 -22.53
N MET A 993 -47.83 -39.01 -21.42
CA MET A 993 -48.66 -38.57 -20.28
C MET A 993 -49.47 -37.31 -20.61
N LYS A 994 -48.89 -36.36 -21.35
CA LYS A 994 -49.61 -35.15 -21.81
C LYS A 994 -50.76 -35.51 -22.76
N SER A 995 -50.57 -36.48 -23.66
CA SER A 995 -51.64 -36.93 -24.57
C SER A 995 -52.76 -37.66 -23.83
N ALA A 996 -52.45 -38.49 -22.83
CA ALA A 996 -53.44 -39.13 -21.95
C ALA A 996 -54.24 -38.11 -21.12
N VAL A 997 -53.58 -37.09 -20.54
CA VAL A 997 -54.25 -36.02 -19.78
C VAL A 997 -55.14 -35.15 -20.68
N ARG A 998 -54.73 -34.89 -21.93
CA ARG A 998 -55.56 -34.19 -22.93
C ARG A 998 -56.78 -35.02 -23.35
N ALA A 999 -56.65 -36.34 -23.47
CA ALA A 999 -57.77 -37.23 -23.77
C ALA A 999 -58.81 -37.28 -22.63
N VAL A 1000 -58.36 -37.25 -21.37
CA VAL A 1000 -59.24 -37.22 -20.19
C VAL A 1000 -59.92 -35.85 -19.99
N ARG A 1001 -59.25 -34.74 -20.36
CA ARG A 1001 -59.84 -33.38 -20.31
C ARG A 1001 -60.93 -33.13 -21.36
N ASN A 1002 -60.94 -33.88 -22.46
CA ASN A 1002 -62.00 -33.80 -23.49
C ASN A 1002 -63.23 -34.66 -23.18
N MET A 1003 -63.29 -35.33 -22.02
CA MET A 1003 -64.43 -36.13 -21.56
C MET A 1003 -65.15 -35.52 -20.34
N LYS A 1004 -64.98 -34.21 -20.08
CA LYS A 1004 -65.71 -33.47 -19.03
C LYS A 1004 -66.23 -32.14 -19.53
#